data_AF-W2ME11-F1
#
_entry.id   AF-W2ME11-F1
#
_cell.length_a   1.000
_cell.length_b   1.000
_cell.length_c   1.000
_cell.angle_alpha   90.00
_cell.angle_beta   90.00
_cell.angle_gamma   90.00
#
_symmetry.space_group_name_H-M   'P 1'
#
loop_
_entity.id
_entity.type
_entity.pdbx_description
1 polymer ?
#
loop_
_entity_poly.entity_id
_entity_poly.type
_entity_poly.pdbx_seq_one_letter_code
_entity_poly.pdbx_strand_id
1 'polypeptide(L)'
;MEVIAVGTAAIDVVHEVAAYPAEDTKARSLATYKCRGGNAASALVVCSQLGGRCRWLSTSTDPEKDSDAAFIHADLAAFNVDCSLAVIEKEGSMPVSYILASRETGSRTIVHSRTIAELTCEAFAAQIERYLKEIREDVDAPVWFHFEGRNMETVRNMMLHIRENAPQAKISVEIEFPRYPWTLAKTLASLADYVFMSKDYLRDNIHILSAKDFFDGIQAQRWDEDWSEWVKAFICPWGAEGVHYLDMTTSTTHHIPTAQLDQVVESNGAGDSFIGATLAGLSRGDVPLHLVLKTACEVATVKCSQHGFKLPVDKLLRWKQDLHLSKAKAGISYSKDINQGCNNQIIFVTASSISPSHVVSSEVEQELERVQHATLPDTDVFIVPLLPAILEDNDGDIIVPRRQANKRRKSTRSEPAPARMSGVPREHANRATDTTFVLQARSRTTWDTAGTQLWRAAFLLAEYMYSTSETLFGQTVLELGCGIGFASIVASRLSRCVYATDSDKDALVLTRRNVEHNLHGDVRPRLLDWDDKSLISIAKDASAAQFDWISTDQAELENLTIIIASDVFYDDTLTLKFLRALRRLMLKYNRAKAYVTTERRSVFSAAAMQVVSLGYDTFQENICLHDPSTCHTYVTDNQVRCRTCIAGSSNQAGNDEDMLRFVVQEVQTSEIPQRFKYDRLSTLMLWKIDAVVVPIR
;
A
#
# COMPACT_ATOMS: atom_id res chain seq x y z
N MET A 1 17.80 22.91 25.93
CA MET A 1 18.26 21.51 25.90
C MET A 1 19.10 21.31 24.64
N GLU A 2 20.13 20.48 24.70
CA GLU A 2 20.79 20.00 23.48
C GLU A 2 19.86 18.98 22.79
N VAL A 3 19.83 18.99 21.46
CA VAL A 3 19.02 18.09 20.64
C VAL A 3 19.93 17.14 19.89
N ILE A 4 19.81 15.85 20.19
CA ILE A 4 20.47 14.76 19.49
C ILE A 4 19.43 14.09 18.60
N ALA A 5 19.60 14.14 17.27
CA ALA A 5 18.75 13.38 16.36
C ALA A 5 19.45 12.10 15.90
N VAL A 6 18.71 11.00 16.01
CA VAL A 6 19.10 9.65 15.65
C VAL A 6 18.35 9.26 14.38
N GLY A 7 19.07 9.21 13.27
CA GLY A 7 18.46 8.98 11.97
C GLY A 7 19.44 9.19 10.82
N THR A 8 18.97 9.01 9.59
CA THR A 8 19.83 8.90 8.42
C THR A 8 20.30 10.27 7.94
N ALA A 9 21.51 10.33 7.38
CA ALA A 9 21.94 11.39 6.48
C ALA A 9 22.25 10.77 5.11
N ALA A 10 21.85 11.44 4.05
CA ALA A 10 22.02 10.95 2.68
C ALA A 10 22.50 12.06 1.76
N ILE A 11 23.01 11.66 0.60
CA ILE A 11 23.20 12.55 -0.54
C ILE A 11 21.95 12.51 -1.40
N ASP A 12 21.34 13.66 -1.64
CA ASP A 12 20.29 13.79 -2.64
C ASP A 12 20.87 14.44 -3.90
N VAL A 13 20.89 13.69 -5.00
CA VAL A 13 21.21 14.18 -6.34
C VAL A 13 19.91 14.43 -7.07
N VAL A 14 19.55 15.71 -7.19
CA VAL A 14 18.30 16.13 -7.82
C VAL A 14 18.56 16.49 -9.28
N HIS A 15 17.86 15.82 -10.17
CA HIS A 15 17.76 16.13 -11.59
C HIS A 15 16.37 16.68 -11.87
N GLU A 16 16.30 17.98 -12.13
CA GLU A 16 15.11 18.60 -12.65
C GLU A 16 14.96 18.22 -14.13
N VAL A 17 13.77 17.77 -14.52
CA VAL A 17 13.43 17.34 -15.88
C VAL A 17 12.15 18.04 -16.34
N ALA A 18 12.00 18.26 -17.65
CA ALA A 18 10.79 18.87 -18.19
C ALA A 18 9.56 18.00 -17.90
N ALA A 19 9.67 16.71 -18.22
CA ALA A 19 8.77 15.64 -17.88
C ALA A 19 9.61 14.38 -17.62
N TYR A 20 9.01 13.32 -17.05
CA TYR A 20 9.74 12.08 -16.81
C TYR A 20 10.22 11.46 -18.14
N PRO A 21 11.47 10.93 -18.19
CA PRO A 21 11.89 10.13 -19.32
C PRO A 21 11.00 8.89 -19.45
N ALA A 22 10.58 8.58 -20.68
CA ALA A 22 10.00 7.27 -20.96
C ALA A 22 11.05 6.16 -20.75
N GLU A 23 10.59 4.95 -20.49
CA GLU A 23 11.46 3.78 -20.37
C GLU A 23 12.35 3.62 -21.62
N ASP A 24 13.60 3.21 -21.41
CA ASP A 24 14.62 3.05 -22.47
C ASP A 24 14.90 4.32 -23.30
N THR A 25 14.62 5.50 -22.73
CA THR A 25 14.96 6.78 -23.36
C THR A 25 16.01 7.56 -22.59
N LYS A 26 16.62 8.54 -23.29
CA LYS A 26 17.56 9.47 -22.70
C LYS A 26 16.92 10.85 -22.63
N ALA A 27 16.63 11.32 -21.42
CA ALA A 27 16.26 12.72 -21.18
C ALA A 27 17.48 13.56 -20.80
N ARG A 28 17.44 14.85 -21.11
CA ARG A 28 18.38 15.84 -20.61
C ARG A 28 17.79 16.50 -19.37
N SER A 29 18.53 16.50 -18.27
CA SER A 29 18.16 17.29 -17.09
C SER A 29 18.24 18.79 -17.40
N LEU A 30 17.24 19.54 -16.95
CA LEU A 30 17.16 20.99 -17.04
C LEU A 30 18.11 21.66 -16.03
N ALA A 31 18.19 21.11 -14.83
CA ALA A 31 19.10 21.53 -13.78
C ALA A 31 19.47 20.31 -12.93
N THR A 32 20.73 20.21 -12.51
CA THR A 32 21.18 19.17 -11.60
C THR A 32 21.90 19.80 -10.43
N TYR A 33 21.56 19.38 -9.21
CA TYR A 33 22.25 19.79 -8.00
C TYR A 33 22.35 18.65 -7.01
N LYS A 34 23.34 18.75 -6.14
CA LYS A 34 23.60 17.81 -5.04
C LYS A 34 23.35 18.55 -3.74
N CYS A 35 22.58 17.95 -2.83
CA CYS A 35 22.35 18.46 -1.50
C CYS A 35 22.37 17.32 -0.46
N ARG A 36 22.41 17.70 0.82
CA ARG A 36 22.25 16.76 1.92
C ARG A 36 20.76 16.47 2.13
N GLY A 37 20.41 15.20 2.16
CA GLY A 37 19.10 14.66 2.55
C GLY A 37 19.12 13.98 3.91
N GLY A 38 18.10 13.16 4.15
CA GLY A 38 17.88 12.43 5.40
C GLY A 38 17.09 13.25 6.43
N ASN A 39 16.01 12.68 6.95
CA ASN A 39 15.02 13.40 7.76
C ASN A 39 15.65 14.03 9.01
N ALA A 40 16.33 13.20 9.81
CA ALA A 40 16.99 13.65 11.03
C ALA A 40 18.04 14.74 10.75
N ALA A 41 18.86 14.55 9.72
CA ALA A 41 19.88 15.52 9.33
C ALA A 41 19.26 16.86 8.90
N SER A 42 18.16 16.82 8.13
CA SER A 42 17.43 18.00 7.67
C SER A 42 16.74 18.74 8.81
N ALA A 43 16.13 18.00 9.74
CA ALA A 43 15.51 18.55 10.93
C ALA A 43 16.54 19.27 11.82
N LEU A 44 17.74 18.69 12.01
CA LEU A 44 18.81 19.33 12.81
C LEU A 44 19.32 20.63 12.17
N VAL A 45 19.44 20.70 10.85
CA VAL A 45 19.83 21.93 10.14
C VAL A 45 18.83 23.06 10.40
N VAL A 46 17.53 22.76 10.38
CA VAL A 46 16.49 23.75 10.68
C VAL A 46 16.48 24.11 12.17
N CYS A 47 16.62 23.11 13.04
CA CYS A 47 16.66 23.29 14.49
C CYS A 47 17.81 24.22 14.92
N SER A 48 19.00 23.98 14.36
CA SER A 48 20.20 24.78 14.65
C SER A 48 20.06 26.23 14.19
N GLN A 49 19.50 26.47 13.00
CA GLN A 49 19.25 27.82 12.51
C GLN A 49 18.33 28.62 13.44
N LEU A 50 17.39 27.96 14.11
CA LEU A 50 16.47 28.54 15.11
C LEU A 50 17.06 28.64 16.52
N GLY A 51 18.35 28.32 16.68
CA GLY A 51 19.12 28.47 17.93
C GLY A 51 19.24 27.19 18.77
N GLY A 52 18.81 26.04 18.24
CA GLY A 52 19.06 24.75 18.88
C GLY A 52 20.56 24.41 18.90
N ARG A 53 21.03 23.76 19.96
CA ARG A 53 22.33 23.08 19.94
C ARG A 53 22.09 21.66 19.46
N CYS A 54 22.67 21.31 18.32
CA CYS A 54 22.27 20.13 17.56
C CYS A 54 23.44 19.18 17.36
N ARG A 55 23.18 17.89 17.52
CA ARG A 55 24.15 16.83 17.30
C ARG A 55 23.51 15.68 16.53
N TRP A 56 24.22 15.20 15.53
CA TRP A 56 23.79 14.07 14.71
C TRP A 56 24.42 12.77 15.21
N LEU A 57 23.60 11.73 15.32
CA LEU A 57 24.02 10.38 15.72
C LEU A 57 23.46 9.37 14.72
N SER A 58 24.35 8.76 13.94
CA SER A 58 24.04 7.70 12.97
C SER A 58 25.32 7.01 12.50
N THR A 59 25.21 6.12 11.52
CA THR A 59 26.37 5.60 10.80
C THR A 59 26.82 6.57 9.70
N SER A 60 28.14 6.65 9.53
CA SER A 60 28.81 7.41 8.47
C SER A 60 30.02 6.62 7.98
N THR A 61 30.43 6.79 6.73
CA THR A 61 31.78 6.42 6.31
C THR A 61 32.78 7.51 6.75
N ASP A 62 34.08 7.20 6.66
CA ASP A 62 35.15 8.11 7.07
C ASP A 62 35.22 9.36 6.15
N PRO A 63 34.93 10.58 6.64
CA PRO A 63 34.91 11.80 5.82
C PRO A 63 36.29 12.21 5.30
N GLU A 64 37.40 11.66 5.83
CA GLU A 64 38.72 11.89 5.24
C GLU A 64 38.97 11.02 4.00
N LYS A 65 38.19 9.95 3.83
CA LYS A 65 38.35 8.96 2.75
C LYS A 65 37.19 8.92 1.76
N ASP A 66 35.98 9.26 2.20
CA ASP A 66 34.77 9.25 1.39
C ASP A 66 34.27 10.70 1.17
N SER A 67 34.24 11.12 -0.10
CA SER A 67 33.79 12.47 -0.48
C SER A 67 32.31 12.73 -0.18
N ASP A 68 31.45 11.71 -0.15
CA ASP A 68 30.04 11.86 0.17
C ASP A 68 29.86 12.08 1.68
N ALA A 69 30.59 11.34 2.52
CA ALA A 69 30.65 11.65 3.94
C ALA A 69 31.25 13.03 4.19
N ALA A 70 32.36 13.38 3.53
CA ALA A 70 32.96 14.71 3.65
C ALA A 70 31.96 15.83 3.33
N PHE A 71 31.16 15.65 2.27
CA PHE A 71 30.11 16.60 1.88
C PHE A 71 29.02 16.74 2.95
N ILE A 72 28.53 15.62 3.49
CA ILE A 72 27.49 15.61 4.54
C ILE A 72 28.00 16.28 5.81
N HIS A 73 29.20 15.90 6.28
CA HIS A 73 29.80 16.47 7.49
C HIS A 73 30.07 17.96 7.33
N ALA A 74 30.55 18.40 6.15
CA ALA A 74 30.77 19.81 5.87
C ALA A 74 29.47 20.62 5.84
N ASP A 75 28.39 20.09 5.24
CA ASP A 75 27.08 20.75 5.24
C ASP A 75 26.51 20.87 6.67
N LEU A 76 26.51 19.78 7.43
CA LEU A 76 26.06 19.77 8.82
C LEU A 76 26.86 20.76 9.68
N ALA A 77 28.20 20.75 9.55
CA ALA A 77 29.06 21.70 10.25
C ALA A 77 28.81 23.16 9.85
N ALA A 78 28.52 23.44 8.57
CA ALA A 78 28.18 24.79 8.10
C ALA A 78 26.88 25.33 8.73
N PHE A 79 25.99 24.44 9.18
CA PHE A 79 24.80 24.77 9.96
C PHE A 79 25.00 24.58 11.47
N ASN A 80 26.23 24.43 11.97
CA ASN A 80 26.55 24.20 13.39
C ASN A 80 25.90 22.94 13.99
N VAL A 81 25.73 21.89 13.19
CA VAL A 81 25.34 20.56 13.67
C VAL A 81 26.59 19.73 13.92
N ASP A 82 26.77 19.30 15.16
CA ASP A 82 27.92 18.51 15.58
C ASP A 82 27.79 17.05 15.13
N CYS A 83 28.83 16.51 14.47
CA CYS A 83 28.86 15.15 13.93
C CYS A 83 29.76 14.18 14.73
N SER A 84 30.28 14.57 15.89
CA SER A 84 31.26 13.80 16.68
C SER A 84 30.73 12.49 17.27
N LEU A 85 29.40 12.27 17.23
CA LEU A 85 28.76 11.02 17.61
C LEU A 85 28.52 10.07 16.42
N ALA A 86 28.84 10.49 15.19
CA ALA A 86 28.73 9.60 14.04
C ALA A 86 29.60 8.36 14.24
N VAL A 87 29.02 7.18 14.02
CA VAL A 87 29.70 5.89 14.07
C VAL A 87 30.35 5.66 12.71
N ILE A 88 31.68 5.60 12.68
CA ILE A 88 32.44 5.48 11.43
C ILE A 88 32.56 4.00 11.02
N GLU A 89 31.82 3.62 9.99
CA GLU A 89 31.90 2.30 9.38
C GLU A 89 33.04 2.22 8.35
N LYS A 90 33.67 1.04 8.28
CA LYS A 90 34.81 0.79 7.38
C LYS A 90 34.41 0.33 5.98
N GLU A 91 33.19 -0.21 5.86
CA GLU A 91 32.66 -0.78 4.63
C GLU A 91 31.35 -0.09 4.23
N GLY A 92 31.01 -0.16 2.94
CA GLY A 92 29.86 0.51 2.35
C GLY A 92 30.14 1.94 1.92
N SER A 93 29.08 2.66 1.56
CA SER A 93 29.08 4.05 1.11
C SER A 93 27.92 4.80 1.77
N MET A 94 28.06 6.12 1.89
CA MET A 94 26.94 6.96 2.32
C MET A 94 25.70 6.71 1.44
N PRO A 95 24.48 6.75 2.02
CA PRO A 95 23.26 6.60 1.24
C PRO A 95 23.12 7.71 0.19
N VAL A 96 22.68 7.35 -1.01
CA VAL A 96 22.47 8.30 -2.12
C VAL A 96 21.08 8.13 -2.71
N SER A 97 20.33 9.21 -2.82
CA SER A 97 19.04 9.30 -3.50
C SER A 97 19.21 10.05 -4.83
N TYR A 98 18.87 9.41 -5.94
CA TYR A 98 18.74 10.05 -7.25
C TYR A 98 17.28 10.46 -7.45
N ILE A 99 17.03 11.76 -7.48
CA ILE A 99 15.68 12.34 -7.50
C ILE A 99 15.42 12.94 -8.87
N LEU A 100 14.45 12.40 -9.60
CA LEU A 100 13.90 13.04 -10.80
C LEU A 100 12.74 13.94 -10.38
N ALA A 101 12.89 15.26 -10.54
CA ALA A 101 11.84 16.24 -10.26
C ALA A 101 11.23 16.74 -11.56
N SER A 102 9.94 16.45 -11.79
CA SER A 102 9.23 16.81 -13.02
C SER A 102 8.65 18.22 -12.94
N ARG A 103 9.02 19.12 -13.86
CA ARG A 103 8.39 20.45 -13.97
C ARG A 103 6.95 20.39 -14.44
N GLU A 104 6.62 19.42 -15.30
CA GLU A 104 5.28 19.26 -15.88
C GLU A 104 4.22 19.00 -14.80
N THR A 105 4.53 18.12 -13.86
CA THR A 105 3.57 17.66 -12.85
C THR A 105 3.87 18.19 -11.45
N GLY A 106 5.09 18.71 -11.21
CA GLY A 106 5.58 19.03 -9.87
C GLY A 106 5.86 17.80 -8.99
N SER A 107 5.71 16.59 -9.52
CA SER A 107 5.97 15.35 -8.78
C SER A 107 7.45 14.98 -8.80
N ARG A 108 7.82 13.98 -7.98
CA ARG A 108 9.18 13.43 -7.93
C ARG A 108 9.19 11.90 -7.94
N THR A 109 10.24 11.33 -8.52
CA THR A 109 10.60 9.91 -8.39
C THR A 109 11.98 9.80 -7.76
N ILE A 110 12.12 8.94 -6.76
CA ILE A 110 13.36 8.79 -5.99
C ILE A 110 13.88 7.36 -6.16
N VAL A 111 15.12 7.23 -6.62
CA VAL A 111 15.88 5.97 -6.61
C VAL A 111 16.91 6.07 -5.50
N HIS A 112 16.72 5.30 -4.43
CA HIS A 112 17.60 5.33 -3.27
C HIS A 112 18.57 4.14 -3.30
N SER A 113 19.82 4.37 -2.91
CA SER A 113 20.86 3.35 -2.78
C SER A 113 21.57 3.51 -1.43
N ARG A 114 21.72 2.40 -0.71
CA ARG A 114 22.41 2.34 0.57
C ARG A 114 23.23 1.07 0.65
N THR A 115 24.47 1.19 1.12
CA THR A 115 25.33 0.03 1.36
C THR A 115 26.05 0.07 2.71
N ILE A 116 26.05 1.22 3.39
CA ILE A 116 26.53 1.33 4.77
C ILE A 116 25.58 0.59 5.73
N ALA A 117 26.16 -0.06 6.74
CA ALA A 117 25.42 -0.72 7.81
C ALA A 117 24.50 0.26 8.56
N GLU A 118 23.38 -0.25 9.06
CA GLU A 118 22.51 0.52 9.95
C GLU A 118 23.13 0.69 11.34
N LEU A 119 22.75 1.76 12.04
CA LEU A 119 23.19 1.98 13.42
C LEU A 119 22.63 0.87 14.33
N THR A 120 23.51 0.11 14.98
CA THR A 120 23.09 -0.93 15.92
C THR A 120 22.82 -0.35 17.31
N CYS A 121 22.08 -1.10 18.15
CA CYS A 121 21.84 -0.71 19.52
C CYS A 121 23.11 -0.62 20.36
N GLU A 122 24.08 -1.51 20.11
CA GLU A 122 25.37 -1.54 20.82
C GLU A 122 26.21 -0.31 20.47
N ALA A 123 26.29 0.02 19.18
CA ALA A 123 27.02 1.20 18.72
C ALA A 123 26.35 2.50 19.24
N PHE A 124 25.02 2.55 19.23
CA PHE A 124 24.26 3.64 19.84
C PHE A 124 24.56 3.78 21.33
N ALA A 125 24.43 2.71 22.11
CA ALA A 125 24.66 2.71 23.55
C ALA A 125 26.09 3.19 23.90
N ALA A 126 27.09 2.74 23.15
CA ALA A 126 28.47 3.19 23.31
C ALA A 126 28.64 4.71 23.05
N GLN A 127 27.97 5.25 22.01
CA GLN A 127 28.01 6.69 21.74
C GLN A 127 27.24 7.50 22.79
N ILE A 128 26.13 6.98 23.33
CA ILE A 128 25.40 7.63 24.43
C ILE A 128 26.24 7.63 25.71
N GLU A 129 26.88 6.52 26.05
CA GLU A 129 27.78 6.44 27.20
C GLU A 129 28.93 7.47 27.08
N ARG A 130 29.58 7.51 25.92
CA ARG A 130 30.61 8.50 25.60
C ARG A 130 30.07 9.93 25.70
N TYR A 131 28.88 10.19 25.16
CA TYR A 131 28.26 11.51 25.25
C TYR A 131 28.03 11.93 26.71
N LEU A 132 27.43 11.06 27.51
CA LEU A 132 27.09 11.34 28.90
C LEU A 132 28.31 11.51 29.81
N LYS A 133 29.41 10.80 29.53
CA LYS A 133 30.62 10.81 30.37
C LYS A 133 31.69 11.81 29.93
N GLU A 134 31.85 12.02 28.62
CA GLU A 134 33.04 12.70 28.07
C GLU A 134 32.71 14.00 27.34
N ILE A 135 31.54 14.09 26.69
CA ILE A 135 31.21 15.22 25.81
C ILE A 135 30.28 16.23 26.50
N ARG A 136 29.32 15.74 27.27
CA ARG A 136 28.30 16.58 27.91
C ARG A 136 28.95 17.42 29.01
N GLU A 137 28.93 18.73 28.83
CA GLU A 137 29.52 19.69 29.77
C GLU A 137 28.76 19.78 31.09
N ASP A 138 27.44 19.77 31.04
CA ASP A 138 26.56 19.87 32.21
C ASP A 138 25.75 18.57 32.37
N VAL A 139 26.14 17.79 33.39
CA VAL A 139 25.58 16.46 33.72
C VAL A 139 24.12 16.54 34.16
N ASP A 140 23.66 17.71 34.60
CA ASP A 140 22.27 17.93 35.03
C ASP A 140 21.41 18.60 33.93
N ALA A 141 22.03 19.25 32.93
CA ALA A 141 21.31 19.94 31.85
C ALA A 141 20.47 18.99 30.97
N PRO A 142 19.15 19.14 30.87
CA PRO A 142 18.30 18.21 30.13
C PRO A 142 18.67 18.12 28.64
N VAL A 143 18.55 16.91 28.10
CA VAL A 143 18.87 16.56 26.71
C VAL A 143 17.62 16.04 26.02
N TRP A 144 17.49 16.34 24.73
CA TRP A 144 16.42 15.88 23.88
C TRP A 144 16.95 14.88 22.86
N PHE A 145 16.32 13.70 22.77
CA PHE A 145 16.57 12.72 21.72
C PHE A 145 15.40 12.71 20.74
N HIS A 146 15.68 12.89 19.46
CA HIS A 146 14.70 12.73 18.39
C HIS A 146 15.06 11.50 17.56
N PHE A 147 14.10 10.62 17.32
CA PHE A 147 14.30 9.40 16.55
C PHE A 147 13.51 9.42 15.25
N GLU A 148 14.17 9.08 14.14
CA GLU A 148 13.54 8.69 12.88
C GLU A 148 13.02 7.26 13.01
N GLY A 149 11.70 7.05 12.95
CA GLY A 149 11.03 5.75 13.11
C GLY A 149 11.14 4.85 11.88
N ARG A 150 12.35 4.64 11.37
CA ARG A 150 12.64 3.79 10.20
C ARG A 150 12.84 2.33 10.63
N ASN A 151 14.00 1.93 11.15
CA ASN A 151 14.17 0.57 11.72
C ASN A 151 13.53 0.51 13.11
N MET A 152 12.20 0.40 13.15
CA MET A 152 11.43 0.62 14.37
C MET A 152 11.80 -0.31 15.53
N GLU A 153 12.15 -1.58 15.27
CA GLU A 153 12.55 -2.51 16.33
C GLU A 153 13.88 -2.08 17.00
N THR A 154 14.86 -1.72 16.18
CA THR A 154 16.15 -1.22 16.66
C THR A 154 15.99 0.13 17.37
N VAL A 155 15.22 1.04 16.80
CA VAL A 155 14.91 2.36 17.39
C VAL A 155 14.20 2.21 18.74
N ARG A 156 13.24 1.28 18.85
CA ARG A 156 12.57 0.98 20.12
C ARG A 156 13.56 0.58 21.21
N ASN A 157 14.52 -0.29 20.88
CA ASN A 157 15.55 -0.73 21.83
C ASN A 157 16.49 0.42 22.23
N MET A 158 16.82 1.33 21.29
CA MET A 158 17.56 2.56 21.61
C MET A 158 16.77 3.50 22.54
N MET A 159 15.47 3.67 22.29
CA MET A 159 14.60 4.49 23.15
C MET A 159 14.49 3.91 24.57
N LEU A 160 14.36 2.58 24.70
CA LEU A 160 14.40 1.88 25.99
C LEU A 160 15.73 2.12 26.72
N HIS A 161 16.86 2.03 26.00
CA HIS A 161 18.17 2.33 26.57
C HIS A 161 18.25 3.76 27.12
N ILE A 162 17.69 4.76 26.43
CA ILE A 162 17.60 6.14 26.92
C ILE A 162 16.71 6.23 28.16
N ARG A 163 15.55 5.56 28.18
CA ARG A 163 14.64 5.57 29.34
C ARG A 163 15.31 4.98 30.59
N GLU A 164 16.14 3.97 30.42
CA GLU A 164 16.88 3.34 31.53
C GLU A 164 18.09 4.18 32.00
N ASN A 165 18.90 4.71 31.07
CA ASN A 165 20.21 5.30 31.39
C ASN A 165 20.19 6.84 31.47
N ALA A 166 19.17 7.50 30.92
CA ALA A 166 18.99 8.94 30.94
C ALA A 166 17.50 9.31 31.13
N PRO A 167 16.86 8.92 32.25
CA PRO A 167 15.42 9.08 32.46
C PRO A 167 14.93 10.54 32.42
N GLN A 168 15.80 11.51 32.70
CA GLN A 168 15.49 12.95 32.56
C GLN A 168 15.38 13.42 31.10
N ALA A 169 15.85 12.63 30.14
CA ALA A 169 15.86 13.00 28.74
C ALA A 169 14.44 13.05 28.16
N LYS A 170 14.23 14.01 27.26
CA LYS A 170 13.00 14.11 26.47
C LYS A 170 13.18 13.29 25.21
N ILE A 171 12.16 12.53 24.81
CA ILE A 171 12.19 11.74 23.58
C ILE A 171 11.08 12.22 22.65
N SER A 172 11.40 12.43 21.38
CA SER A 172 10.40 12.48 20.32
C SER A 172 10.69 11.46 19.24
N VAL A 173 9.65 11.01 18.56
CA VAL A 173 9.76 10.06 17.45
C VAL A 173 8.88 10.52 16.30
N GLU A 174 9.38 10.38 15.08
CA GLU A 174 8.58 10.51 13.86
C GLU A 174 8.22 9.13 13.29
N ILE A 175 6.95 8.94 12.94
CA ILE A 175 6.40 7.70 12.39
C ILE A 175 5.80 8.04 11.03
N GLU A 176 6.53 7.71 9.97
CA GLU A 176 6.14 8.03 8.58
C GLU A 176 6.07 6.84 7.63
N PHE A 177 6.87 5.78 7.86
CA PHE A 177 7.05 4.71 6.90
C PHE A 177 5.95 3.63 7.01
N PRO A 178 5.04 3.48 6.02
CA PRO A 178 3.91 2.56 6.11
C PRO A 178 4.31 1.07 6.03
N ARG A 179 5.61 0.77 5.89
CA ARG A 179 6.13 -0.62 5.87
C ARG A 179 5.99 -1.34 7.21
N TYR A 180 5.98 -0.61 8.33
CA TYR A 180 5.97 -1.21 9.66
C TYR A 180 4.56 -1.23 10.27
N PRO A 181 4.12 -2.37 10.82
CA PRO A 181 2.76 -2.50 11.34
C PRO A 181 2.56 -1.59 12.56
N TRP A 182 1.32 -1.14 12.75
CA TRP A 182 0.92 -0.36 13.92
C TRP A 182 1.31 -1.00 15.25
N THR A 183 1.31 -2.33 15.34
CA THR A 183 1.70 -3.06 16.54
C THR A 183 3.11 -2.75 17.01
N LEU A 184 4.03 -2.43 16.10
CA LEU A 184 5.37 -2.00 16.43
C LEU A 184 5.41 -0.48 16.65
N ALA A 185 4.84 0.30 15.73
CA ALA A 185 4.83 1.76 15.81
C ALA A 185 4.22 2.29 17.13
N LYS A 186 3.13 1.68 17.61
CA LYS A 186 2.49 2.03 18.88
C LYS A 186 3.40 1.84 20.09
N THR A 187 4.31 0.87 20.04
CA THR A 187 5.29 0.63 21.11
C THR A 187 6.44 1.64 21.11
N LEU A 188 6.76 2.27 19.98
CA LEU A 188 7.70 3.40 19.94
C LEU A 188 6.99 4.65 20.44
N ALA A 189 5.77 4.88 19.96
CA ALA A 189 4.95 6.03 20.36
C ALA A 189 4.78 6.10 21.89
N SER A 190 4.53 4.97 22.57
CA SER A 190 4.38 4.93 24.03
C SER A 190 5.65 5.27 24.81
N LEU A 191 6.83 5.17 24.19
CA LEU A 191 8.11 5.52 24.82
C LEU A 191 8.49 6.99 24.65
N ALA A 192 7.81 7.74 23.78
CA ALA A 192 8.13 9.13 23.45
C ALA A 192 7.32 10.13 24.28
N ASP A 193 7.92 11.29 24.57
CA ASP A 193 7.19 12.45 25.10
C ASP A 193 6.35 13.14 24.00
N TYR A 194 6.83 13.15 22.75
CA TYR A 194 6.13 13.76 21.61
C TYR A 194 6.19 12.85 20.38
N VAL A 195 5.03 12.56 19.81
CA VAL A 195 4.91 11.64 18.67
C VAL A 195 4.46 12.42 17.43
N PHE A 196 5.26 12.38 16.37
CA PHE A 196 4.89 12.92 15.06
C PHE A 196 4.34 11.78 14.20
N MET A 197 3.07 11.88 13.79
CA MET A 197 2.40 10.90 12.95
C MET A 197 2.20 11.47 11.55
N SER A 198 2.74 10.80 10.53
CA SER A 198 2.45 11.15 9.14
C SER A 198 1.01 10.81 8.79
N LYS A 199 0.35 11.71 8.04
CA LYS A 199 -0.97 11.43 7.45
C LYS A 199 -0.95 10.18 6.57
N ASP A 200 0.16 9.91 5.89
CA ASP A 200 0.28 8.78 4.95
C ASP A 200 0.40 7.48 5.78
N TYR A 201 1.18 7.48 6.86
CA TYR A 201 1.20 6.36 7.80
C TYR A 201 -0.19 6.05 8.38
N LEU A 202 -0.92 7.10 8.82
CA LEU A 202 -2.26 6.94 9.37
C LEU A 202 -3.25 6.33 8.36
N ARG A 203 -3.20 6.80 7.10
CA ARG A 203 -4.08 6.33 6.02
C ARG A 203 -3.73 4.93 5.55
N ASP A 204 -2.46 4.70 5.28
CA ASP A 204 -1.99 3.51 4.57
C ASP A 204 -1.81 2.32 5.51
N ASN A 205 -1.44 2.55 6.78
CA ASN A 205 -1.15 1.47 7.73
C ASN A 205 -2.29 1.18 8.72
N ILE A 206 -3.03 2.19 9.17
CA ILE A 206 -4.13 2.02 10.15
C ILE A 206 -5.51 2.48 9.68
N HIS A 207 -5.63 2.85 8.39
CA HIS A 207 -6.90 3.20 7.75
C HIS A 207 -7.65 4.37 8.42
N ILE A 208 -6.90 5.33 8.92
CA ILE A 208 -7.43 6.55 9.52
C ILE A 208 -7.27 7.72 8.54
N LEU A 209 -8.40 8.26 8.07
CA LEU A 209 -8.44 9.28 7.03
C LEU A 209 -8.27 10.70 7.56
N SER A 210 -8.46 10.92 8.86
CA SER A 210 -8.35 12.23 9.51
C SER A 210 -7.58 12.15 10.82
N ALA A 211 -6.84 13.21 11.17
CA ALA A 211 -6.19 13.31 12.46
C ALA A 211 -7.19 13.27 13.63
N LYS A 212 -8.42 13.75 13.42
CA LYS A 212 -9.48 13.70 14.43
C LYS A 212 -9.83 12.27 14.80
N ASP A 213 -10.05 11.40 13.82
CA ASP A 213 -10.40 9.99 14.09
C ASP A 213 -9.25 9.25 14.79
N PHE A 214 -8.01 9.63 14.49
CA PHE A 214 -6.84 9.12 15.20
C PHE A 214 -6.88 9.53 16.68
N PHE A 215 -7.12 10.81 16.96
CA PHE A 215 -7.19 11.32 18.33
C PHE A 215 -8.38 10.74 19.11
N ASP A 216 -9.54 10.59 18.48
CA ASP A 216 -10.70 9.93 19.08
C ASP A 216 -10.35 8.47 19.45
N GLY A 217 -9.60 7.76 18.60
CA GLY A 217 -9.10 6.42 18.90
C GLY A 217 -8.13 6.36 20.08
N ILE A 218 -7.22 7.34 20.20
CA ILE A 218 -6.31 7.46 21.35
C ILE A 218 -7.09 7.72 22.64
N GLN A 219 -8.04 8.66 22.60
CA GLN A 219 -8.87 9.01 23.76
C GLN A 219 -9.81 7.85 24.19
N ALA A 220 -10.29 7.06 23.23
CA ALA A 220 -11.11 5.88 23.47
C ALA A 220 -10.29 4.63 23.86
N GLN A 221 -8.96 4.76 24.00
CA GLN A 221 -8.04 3.64 24.30
C GLN A 221 -8.19 2.45 23.33
N ARG A 222 -8.43 2.72 22.04
CA ARG A 222 -8.76 1.70 21.03
C ARG A 222 -7.73 0.58 20.85
N TRP A 223 -6.48 0.81 21.29
CA TRP A 223 -5.36 -0.08 21.03
C TRP A 223 -4.73 -0.70 22.29
N ASP A 224 -5.34 -0.50 23.46
CA ASP A 224 -4.95 -1.07 24.76
C ASP A 224 -3.55 -0.65 25.29
N GLU A 225 -2.98 0.45 24.79
CA GLU A 225 -1.76 1.06 25.37
C GLU A 225 -2.06 2.08 26.47
N ASP A 226 -1.14 2.14 27.45
CA ASP A 226 -1.06 3.27 28.35
C ASP A 226 -0.19 4.39 27.74
N TRP A 227 -0.84 5.40 27.19
CA TRP A 227 -0.19 6.61 26.69
C TRP A 227 0.23 7.58 27.80
N SER A 228 -0.32 7.41 29.02
CA SER A 228 -0.24 8.41 30.08
C SER A 228 1.12 8.45 30.80
N GLU A 229 1.94 7.41 30.62
CA GLU A 229 3.26 7.34 31.26
C GLU A 229 4.21 8.41 30.73
N TRP A 230 4.34 8.54 29.41
CA TRP A 230 5.31 9.42 28.77
C TRP A 230 4.69 10.44 27.80
N VAL A 231 3.64 10.07 27.07
CA VAL A 231 3.18 10.84 25.90
C VAL A 231 2.51 12.13 26.34
N LYS A 232 3.07 13.27 25.90
CA LYS A 232 2.54 14.61 26.15
C LYS A 232 1.73 15.14 24.98
N ALA A 233 2.06 14.76 23.75
CA ALA A 233 1.26 15.11 22.58
C ALA A 233 1.45 14.16 21.40
N PHE A 234 0.36 13.93 20.67
CA PHE A 234 0.38 13.41 19.30
C PHE A 234 0.23 14.58 18.33
N ILE A 235 1.12 14.67 17.34
CA ILE A 235 1.21 15.77 16.39
C ILE A 235 1.11 15.19 14.98
N CYS A 236 0.12 15.63 14.21
CA CYS A 236 -0.19 15.14 12.86
C CYS A 236 -0.08 16.29 11.84
N PRO A 237 1.09 16.51 11.23
CA PRO A 237 1.22 17.44 10.10
C PRO A 237 0.36 16.96 8.92
N TRP A 238 -0.39 17.88 8.33
CA TRP A 238 -1.41 17.59 7.31
C TRP A 238 -1.22 18.38 6.02
N GLY A 239 0.04 18.65 5.66
CA GLY A 239 0.40 19.37 4.44
C GLY A 239 -0.20 20.78 4.39
N ALA A 240 -0.93 21.09 3.32
CA ALA A 240 -1.53 22.40 3.10
C ALA A 240 -2.63 22.77 4.11
N GLU A 241 -3.17 21.79 4.85
CA GLU A 241 -4.14 22.04 5.92
C GLU A 241 -3.47 22.48 7.23
N GLY A 242 -2.14 22.41 7.33
CA GLY A 242 -1.39 22.78 8.53
C GLY A 242 -1.11 21.58 9.44
N VAL A 243 -1.40 21.69 10.73
CA VAL A 243 -1.14 20.63 11.71
C VAL A 243 -2.31 20.44 12.68
N HIS A 244 -2.64 19.19 12.95
CA HIS A 244 -3.53 18.79 14.03
C HIS A 244 -2.70 18.24 15.19
N TYR A 245 -3.07 18.51 16.43
CA TYR A 245 -2.43 17.86 17.57
C TYR A 245 -3.41 17.59 18.71
N LEU A 246 -3.15 16.50 19.42
CA LEU A 246 -3.80 16.15 20.68
C LEU A 246 -2.81 16.42 21.81
N ASP A 247 -3.13 17.38 22.67
CA ASP A 247 -2.40 17.62 23.91
C ASP A 247 -2.91 16.66 24.98
N MET A 248 -2.07 15.68 25.35
CA MET A 248 -2.42 14.66 26.33
C MET A 248 -2.47 15.20 27.76
N THR A 249 -1.85 16.37 28.02
CA THR A 249 -1.87 16.98 29.36
C THR A 249 -3.18 17.66 29.67
N THR A 250 -3.88 18.15 28.63
CA THR A 250 -5.19 18.79 28.74
C THR A 250 -6.32 17.95 28.14
N SER A 251 -5.98 16.85 27.48
CA SER A 251 -6.88 16.02 26.66
C SER A 251 -7.66 16.82 25.61
N THR A 252 -7.03 17.84 25.03
CA THR A 252 -7.66 18.72 24.03
C THR A 252 -7.06 18.57 22.65
N THR A 253 -7.92 18.56 21.63
CA THR A 253 -7.52 18.54 20.23
C THR A 253 -7.50 19.96 19.67
N HIS A 254 -6.51 20.24 18.83
CA HIS A 254 -6.29 21.54 18.21
C HIS A 254 -5.95 21.39 16.74
N HIS A 255 -6.26 22.42 15.96
CA HIS A 255 -5.87 22.55 14.57
C HIS A 255 -5.23 23.92 14.36
N ILE A 256 -4.06 23.94 13.74
CA ILE A 256 -3.36 25.16 13.34
C ILE A 256 -3.30 25.15 11.82
N PRO A 257 -4.06 26.01 11.12
CA PRO A 257 -3.97 26.12 9.69
C PRO A 257 -2.65 26.76 9.28
N THR A 258 -2.15 26.40 8.10
CA THR A 258 -1.00 27.07 7.50
C THR A 258 -1.43 28.04 6.42
N ALA A 259 -0.59 29.04 6.14
CA ALA A 259 -0.87 30.00 5.06
C ALA A 259 -0.80 29.32 3.70
N GLN A 260 -1.78 29.59 2.85
CA GLN A 260 -1.77 29.14 1.47
C GLN A 260 -0.67 29.87 0.69
N LEU A 261 0.15 29.13 -0.04
CA LEU A 261 1.14 29.69 -0.94
C LEU A 261 0.56 29.82 -2.34
N ASP A 262 0.78 30.97 -2.98
CA ASP A 262 0.41 31.18 -4.39
C ASP A 262 1.17 30.22 -5.31
N GLN A 263 2.42 29.90 -4.97
CA GLN A 263 3.26 28.96 -5.69
C GLN A 263 4.17 28.19 -4.73
N VAL A 264 4.17 26.86 -4.86
CA VAL A 264 5.15 25.98 -4.20
C VAL A 264 6.39 25.88 -5.09
N VAL A 265 7.56 26.20 -4.51
CA VAL A 265 8.86 26.10 -5.19
C VAL A 265 9.47 24.72 -4.97
N GLU A 266 9.54 24.26 -3.71
CA GLU A 266 10.11 22.95 -3.36
C GLU A 266 9.54 22.44 -2.03
N SER A 267 8.68 21.42 -2.09
CA SER A 267 8.06 20.80 -0.90
C SER A 267 8.95 19.75 -0.22
N ASN A 268 10.08 19.37 -0.82
CA ASN A 268 11.04 18.43 -0.23
C ASN A 268 11.59 19.01 1.08
N GLY A 269 11.57 18.19 2.14
CA GLY A 269 12.02 18.60 3.47
C GLY A 269 11.05 19.54 4.22
N ALA A 270 9.81 19.70 3.76
CA ALA A 270 8.81 20.48 4.50
C ALA A 270 8.46 19.84 5.85
N GLY A 271 8.30 18.51 5.89
CA GLY A 271 8.12 17.73 7.13
C GLY A 271 9.32 17.88 8.07
N ASP A 272 10.53 17.65 7.57
CA ASP A 272 11.77 17.84 8.33
C ASP A 272 11.90 19.27 8.89
N SER A 273 11.51 20.27 8.10
CA SER A 273 11.53 21.67 8.53
C SER A 273 10.52 21.95 9.64
N PHE A 274 9.33 21.37 9.54
CA PHE A 274 8.32 21.42 10.60
C PHE A 274 8.84 20.76 11.89
N ILE A 275 9.43 19.57 11.78
CA ILE A 275 9.96 18.83 12.93
C ILE A 275 11.16 19.57 13.54
N GLY A 276 12.12 20.02 12.73
CA GLY A 276 13.27 20.79 13.18
C GLY A 276 12.89 22.08 13.92
N ALA A 277 11.89 22.80 13.42
CA ALA A 277 11.35 23.98 14.10
C ALA A 277 10.63 23.62 15.41
N THR A 278 9.89 22.50 15.42
CA THR A 278 9.24 21.99 16.63
C THR A 278 10.28 21.61 17.70
N LEU A 279 11.35 20.92 17.32
CA LEU A 279 12.47 20.57 18.21
C LEU A 279 13.15 21.82 18.77
N ALA A 280 13.38 22.85 17.95
CA ALA A 280 13.95 24.12 18.42
C ALA A 280 13.04 24.83 19.44
N GLY A 281 11.73 24.76 19.27
CA GLY A 281 10.78 25.33 20.23
C GLY A 281 10.69 24.52 21.52
N LEU A 282 10.45 23.21 21.42
CA LEU A 282 10.24 22.34 22.59
C LEU A 282 11.50 22.18 23.45
N SER A 283 12.70 22.15 22.84
CA SER A 283 13.95 22.04 23.58
C SER A 283 14.28 23.26 24.46
N ARG A 284 13.55 24.38 24.34
CA ARG A 284 13.65 25.53 25.26
C ARG A 284 12.93 25.27 26.59
N GLY A 285 11.89 24.43 26.58
CA GLY A 285 11.19 23.94 27.77
C GLY A 285 10.05 24.82 28.32
N ASP A 286 10.03 26.12 28.01
CA ASP A 286 9.06 27.08 28.56
C ASP A 286 8.06 27.65 27.54
N VAL A 287 8.19 27.25 26.27
CA VAL A 287 7.33 27.74 25.16
C VAL A 287 6.05 26.91 25.06
N PRO A 288 4.86 27.54 25.00
CA PRO A 288 3.60 26.81 24.80
C PRO A 288 3.59 26.00 23.49
N LEU A 289 3.12 24.74 23.56
CA LEU A 289 3.08 23.83 22.41
C LEU A 289 2.41 24.45 21.18
N HIS A 290 1.27 25.13 21.37
CA HIS A 290 0.57 25.82 20.28
C HIS A 290 1.46 26.83 19.54
N LEU A 291 2.25 27.63 20.27
CA LEU A 291 3.14 28.63 19.68
C LEU A 291 4.31 27.96 18.94
N VAL A 292 4.82 26.85 19.48
CA VAL A 292 5.86 26.06 18.83
C VAL A 292 5.35 25.50 17.49
N LEU A 293 4.19 24.84 17.48
CA LEU A 293 3.64 24.22 16.28
C LEU A 293 3.19 25.26 15.24
N LYS A 294 2.67 26.41 15.69
CA LYS A 294 2.40 27.55 14.79
C LYS A 294 3.66 28.05 14.10
N THR A 295 4.75 28.25 14.86
CA THR A 295 6.05 28.66 14.32
C THR A 295 6.57 27.61 13.35
N ALA A 296 6.42 26.31 13.68
CA ALA A 296 6.82 25.22 12.82
C ALA A 296 6.06 25.18 11.48
N CYS A 297 4.74 25.45 11.48
CA CYS A 297 3.97 25.63 10.24
C CYS A 297 4.50 26.80 9.40
N GLU A 298 4.80 27.95 10.03
CA GLU A 298 5.37 29.10 9.30
C GLU A 298 6.73 28.77 8.68
N VAL A 299 7.61 28.08 9.41
CA VAL A 299 8.93 27.65 8.92
C VAL A 299 8.79 26.68 7.74
N ALA A 300 7.92 25.67 7.86
CA ALA A 300 7.68 24.70 6.79
C ALA A 300 7.08 25.37 5.53
N THR A 301 6.17 26.32 5.71
CA THR A 301 5.61 27.11 4.61
C THR A 301 6.69 27.94 3.90
N VAL A 302 7.60 28.55 4.65
CA VAL A 302 8.73 29.26 4.04
C VAL A 302 9.67 28.31 3.33
N LYS A 303 9.92 27.12 3.88
CA LYS A 303 10.69 26.10 3.18
C LYS A 303 10.06 25.74 1.83
N CYS A 304 8.74 25.62 1.76
CA CYS A 304 8.01 25.33 0.53
C CYS A 304 8.13 26.45 -0.52
N SER A 305 8.44 27.69 -0.13
CA SER A 305 8.59 28.82 -1.06
C SER A 305 10.04 29.09 -1.49
N GLN A 306 10.98 28.18 -1.21
CA GLN A 306 12.40 28.33 -1.56
C GLN A 306 13.11 26.98 -1.79
N HIS A 307 14.24 27.02 -2.50
CA HIS A 307 15.14 25.86 -2.58
C HIS A 307 16.05 25.73 -1.35
N GLY A 308 16.23 24.50 -0.88
CA GLY A 308 17.17 24.20 0.20
C GLY A 308 16.74 24.72 1.58
N PHE A 309 17.58 24.44 2.59
CA PHE A 309 17.22 24.58 4.00
C PHE A 309 17.66 25.89 4.66
N LYS A 310 18.35 26.79 3.94
CA LYS A 310 18.82 28.06 4.51
C LYS A 310 17.66 29.05 4.66
N LEU A 311 17.21 29.29 5.88
CA LEU A 311 16.04 30.12 6.15
C LEU A 311 16.36 31.63 6.03
N PRO A 312 15.38 32.47 5.64
CA PRO A 312 15.58 33.92 5.53
C PRO A 312 15.90 34.57 6.89
N VAL A 313 16.91 35.44 6.92
CA VAL A 313 17.46 36.04 8.15
C VAL A 313 16.43 36.87 8.90
N ASP A 314 15.60 37.63 8.18
CA ASP A 314 14.53 38.47 8.73
C ASP A 314 13.47 37.62 9.46
N LYS A 315 13.07 36.49 8.86
CA LYS A 315 12.11 35.56 9.45
C LYS A 315 12.71 34.79 10.62
N LEU A 316 13.96 34.35 10.51
CA LEU A 316 14.69 33.68 11.59
C LEU A 316 14.73 34.54 12.86
N LEU A 317 14.99 35.85 12.73
CA LEU A 317 15.04 36.74 13.88
C LEU A 317 13.68 36.82 14.59
N ARG A 318 12.60 36.92 13.82
CA ARG A 318 11.23 36.93 14.33
C ARG A 318 10.88 35.61 15.01
N TRP A 319 11.10 34.46 14.37
CA TRP A 319 10.78 33.17 14.98
C TRP A 319 11.61 32.89 16.24
N LYS A 320 12.88 33.30 16.27
CA LYS A 320 13.68 33.25 17.50
C LYS A 320 13.05 34.09 18.60
N GLN A 321 12.59 35.31 18.30
CA GLN A 321 11.90 36.16 19.26
C GLN A 321 10.59 35.54 19.74
N ASP A 322 9.77 35.01 18.82
CA ASP A 322 8.50 34.35 19.14
C ASP A 322 8.73 33.15 20.06
N LEU A 323 9.74 32.33 19.79
CA LEU A 323 10.14 31.21 20.64
C LEU A 323 10.89 31.62 21.92
N HIS A 324 11.24 32.90 22.10
CA HIS A 324 11.81 33.46 23.34
C HIS A 324 10.77 34.21 24.19
N LEU A 325 9.51 34.32 23.74
CA LEU A 325 8.45 34.97 24.53
C LEU A 325 8.16 34.15 25.78
N SER A 326 8.72 34.59 26.91
CA SER A 326 8.44 34.04 28.23
C SER A 326 6.95 34.20 28.60
N LYS A 327 6.45 33.33 29.48
CA LYS A 327 5.08 33.36 30.05
C LYS A 327 4.64 34.70 30.66
N ALA A 328 5.48 35.74 30.71
CA ALA A 328 5.17 37.04 31.31
C ALA A 328 4.31 37.98 30.44
N LYS A 329 3.99 37.66 29.17
CA LYS A 329 3.15 38.50 28.31
C LYS A 329 1.85 37.87 27.79
N ALA A 330 1.53 36.62 28.15
CA ALA A 330 0.26 35.96 27.78
C ALA A 330 -0.93 36.38 28.67
N GLY A 331 -0.94 37.63 29.14
CA GLY A 331 -2.01 38.25 29.92
C GLY A 331 -2.88 39.21 29.10
N ILE A 332 -3.07 38.94 27.80
CA ILE A 332 -4.03 39.68 26.98
C ILE A 332 -5.23 38.76 26.76
N SER A 333 -6.33 39.10 27.42
CA SER A 333 -7.64 38.51 27.23
C SER A 333 -8.05 38.56 25.76
N TYR A 334 -8.26 37.41 25.12
CA TYR A 334 -9.09 37.37 23.92
C TYR A 334 -10.53 37.58 24.35
N SER A 335 -11.01 38.81 24.14
CA SER A 335 -12.40 39.19 24.32
C SER A 335 -13.30 38.33 23.43
N LYS A 336 -14.36 37.78 24.05
CA LYS A 336 -15.57 37.30 23.39
C LYS A 336 -16.08 38.39 22.46
N ASP A 337 -16.05 38.18 21.15
CA ASP A 337 -16.88 38.89 20.17
C ASP A 337 -16.86 38.16 18.82
N ILE A 338 -17.56 37.04 18.72
CA ILE A 338 -18.23 36.64 17.46
C ILE A 338 -19.54 35.96 17.85
N ASN A 339 -20.58 36.78 18.03
CA ASN A 339 -21.96 36.31 18.05
C ASN A 339 -22.84 37.45 17.56
N GLN A 340 -23.02 37.56 16.24
CA GLN A 340 -24.22 38.13 15.62
C GLN A 340 -24.16 38.07 14.09
N GLY A 341 -25.11 37.32 13.51
CA GLY A 341 -25.79 37.74 12.29
C GLY A 341 -25.42 37.04 10.97
N CYS A 342 -26.09 35.93 10.65
CA CYS A 342 -26.92 35.93 9.43
C CYS A 342 -27.97 34.81 9.44
N ASN A 343 -29.14 35.16 8.94
CA ASN A 343 -30.44 34.50 9.09
C ASN A 343 -30.60 33.20 8.31
N ASN A 344 -31.34 32.28 8.93
CA ASN A 344 -32.07 31.19 8.27
C ASN A 344 -32.97 31.72 7.13
N GLN A 345 -32.77 31.22 5.91
CA GLN A 345 -33.86 30.99 4.97
C GLN A 345 -33.75 29.58 4.39
N ILE A 346 -34.65 28.73 4.86
CA ILE A 346 -34.92 27.40 4.34
C ILE A 346 -35.73 27.58 3.05
N ILE A 347 -35.16 27.21 1.91
CA ILE A 347 -35.90 27.09 0.64
C ILE A 347 -36.31 25.63 0.49
N PHE A 348 -37.60 25.35 0.63
CA PHE A 348 -38.20 24.08 0.24
C PHE A 348 -38.24 24.00 -1.29
N VAL A 349 -37.49 23.07 -1.88
CA VAL A 349 -37.71 22.63 -3.27
C VAL A 349 -38.41 21.28 -3.22
N THR A 350 -39.66 21.28 -3.66
CA THR A 350 -40.51 20.09 -3.80
C THR A 350 -39.97 19.16 -4.87
N ALA A 351 -39.79 17.89 -4.52
CA ALA A 351 -39.39 16.83 -5.44
C ALA A 351 -40.46 16.60 -6.52
N SER A 352 -40.10 16.85 -7.77
CA SER A 352 -40.75 16.25 -8.92
C SER A 352 -39.85 15.16 -9.49
N SER A 353 -40.52 14.05 -9.81
CA SER A 353 -40.00 12.77 -10.27
C SER A 353 -38.97 12.86 -11.40
N ILE A 354 -37.74 12.48 -11.10
CA ILE A 354 -36.76 11.97 -12.06
C ILE A 354 -36.18 10.71 -11.42
N SER A 355 -36.39 9.56 -12.05
CA SER A 355 -35.75 8.30 -11.69
C SER A 355 -34.24 8.44 -11.83
N PRO A 356 -33.43 8.30 -10.76
CA PRO A 356 -31.99 8.32 -10.89
C PRO A 356 -31.57 6.94 -11.41
N SER A 357 -31.13 6.86 -12.66
CA SER A 357 -30.24 5.79 -13.08
C SER A 357 -29.00 5.86 -12.17
N HIS A 358 -28.86 4.91 -11.26
CA HIS A 358 -27.68 4.80 -10.39
C HIS A 358 -26.45 4.55 -11.27
N VAL A 359 -25.72 5.63 -11.57
CA VAL A 359 -24.38 5.54 -12.15
C VAL A 359 -23.45 5.15 -11.01
N VAL A 360 -23.01 3.90 -11.01
CA VAL A 360 -21.85 3.48 -10.22
C VAL A 360 -20.64 4.08 -10.94
N SER A 361 -20.18 5.26 -10.53
CA SER A 361 -18.83 5.67 -10.94
C SER A 361 -17.86 4.74 -10.24
N SER A 362 -17.02 4.01 -10.98
CA SER A 362 -15.90 3.31 -10.36
C SER A 362 -15.08 4.35 -9.58
N GLU A 363 -15.00 4.21 -8.26
CA GLU A 363 -14.18 5.09 -7.40
C GLU A 363 -12.68 4.90 -7.64
N VAL A 364 -12.31 4.02 -8.58
CA VAL A 364 -10.95 3.78 -9.02
C VAL A 364 -10.87 3.84 -10.53
N GLU A 365 -10.40 4.96 -11.06
CA GLU A 365 -9.79 4.98 -12.39
C GLU A 365 -8.47 4.22 -12.27
N GLN A 366 -8.39 3.00 -12.79
CA GLN A 366 -7.11 2.29 -12.85
C GLN A 366 -6.19 3.08 -13.79
N GLU A 367 -5.00 3.48 -13.32
CA GLU A 367 -3.98 4.17 -14.14
C GLU A 367 -3.40 3.22 -15.21
N LEU A 368 -4.23 2.84 -16.17
CA LEU A 368 -3.85 2.04 -17.33
C LEU A 368 -3.57 2.96 -18.51
N GLU A 369 -2.54 2.63 -19.27
CA GLU A 369 -2.19 3.38 -20.47
C GLU A 369 -3.28 3.16 -21.53
N ARG A 370 -4.11 4.18 -21.73
CA ARG A 370 -5.14 4.21 -22.78
C ARG A 370 -4.49 4.54 -24.11
N VAL A 371 -4.53 3.59 -25.04
CA VAL A 371 -3.84 3.73 -26.33
C VAL A 371 -4.74 4.37 -27.37
N GLN A 372 -5.99 3.91 -27.48
CA GLN A 372 -6.98 4.36 -28.46
C GLN A 372 -8.42 4.13 -27.96
N HIS A 373 -9.37 4.88 -28.51
CA HIS A 373 -10.80 4.55 -28.42
C HIS A 373 -11.07 3.26 -29.21
N ALA A 374 -11.81 2.32 -28.63
CA ALA A 374 -12.18 1.09 -29.34
C ALA A 374 -13.34 1.34 -30.32
N THR A 375 -13.56 0.41 -31.25
CA THR A 375 -14.64 0.50 -32.25
C THR A 375 -16.05 0.35 -31.67
N LEU A 376 -16.19 -0.06 -30.41
CA LEU A 376 -17.47 -0.15 -29.69
C LEU A 376 -17.74 1.14 -28.90
N PRO A 377 -19.01 1.60 -28.81
CA PRO A 377 -19.38 2.74 -27.98
C PRO A 377 -18.92 2.55 -26.52
N ASP A 378 -18.37 3.60 -25.92
CA ASP A 378 -17.96 3.67 -24.51
C ASP A 378 -16.91 2.64 -24.04
N THR A 379 -16.14 2.07 -24.96
CA THR A 379 -15.03 1.14 -24.66
C THR A 379 -13.68 1.69 -25.12
N ASP A 380 -12.65 1.35 -24.36
CA ASP A 380 -11.27 1.80 -24.56
C ASP A 380 -10.32 0.62 -24.66
N VAL A 381 -9.20 0.83 -25.37
CA VAL A 381 -8.10 -0.15 -25.44
C VAL A 381 -7.03 0.23 -24.43
N PHE A 382 -6.77 -0.70 -23.51
CA PHE A 382 -5.77 -0.59 -22.46
C PHE A 382 -4.58 -1.51 -22.75
N ILE A 383 -3.39 -1.01 -22.44
CA ILE A 383 -2.18 -1.82 -22.33
C ILE A 383 -1.91 -2.12 -20.86
N VAL A 384 -1.78 -3.42 -20.56
CA VAL A 384 -1.50 -3.93 -19.22
C VAL A 384 -0.16 -4.68 -19.26
N PRO A 385 0.95 -4.06 -18.83
CA PRO A 385 2.25 -4.72 -18.82
C PRO A 385 2.34 -5.78 -17.71
N LEU A 386 2.89 -6.95 -18.04
CA LEU A 386 3.33 -7.95 -17.08
C LEU A 386 4.75 -7.63 -16.64
N LEU A 387 4.89 -7.16 -15.40
CA LEU A 387 6.17 -6.83 -14.81
C LEU A 387 6.95 -8.12 -14.47
N PRO A 388 8.29 -8.09 -14.53
CA PRO A 388 9.11 -9.19 -14.00
C PRO A 388 8.79 -9.40 -12.52
N ALA A 389 8.90 -10.66 -12.05
CA ALA A 389 8.80 -10.94 -10.62
C ALA A 389 9.88 -10.12 -9.91
N ILE A 390 9.46 -9.15 -9.11
CA ILE A 390 10.31 -8.40 -8.21
C ILE A 390 10.64 -9.39 -7.09
N LEU A 391 11.77 -10.08 -7.23
CA LEU A 391 12.31 -10.88 -6.15
C LEU A 391 12.90 -9.89 -5.17
N GLU A 392 12.35 -9.79 -3.97
CA GLU A 392 12.92 -9.00 -2.88
C GLU A 392 13.74 -9.93 -2.00
N ASP A 393 14.93 -9.51 -1.58
CA ASP A 393 15.64 -10.25 -0.54
C ASP A 393 15.07 -9.91 0.85
N ASN A 394 15.69 -10.45 1.90
CA ASN A 394 15.20 -10.34 3.27
C ASN A 394 15.17 -8.89 3.80
N ASP A 395 15.80 -7.93 3.13
CA ASP A 395 15.77 -6.51 3.52
C ASP A 395 14.81 -5.66 2.64
N GLY A 396 14.23 -6.25 1.59
CA GLY A 396 13.28 -5.61 0.68
C GLY A 396 13.90 -5.06 -0.59
N ASP A 397 15.18 -5.34 -0.86
CA ASP A 397 15.84 -4.93 -2.09
C ASP A 397 15.48 -5.84 -3.27
N ILE A 398 15.21 -5.22 -4.42
CA ILE A 398 14.91 -5.92 -5.66
C ILE A 398 16.16 -6.68 -6.14
N ILE A 399 16.15 -8.00 -6.00
CA ILE A 399 17.09 -8.93 -6.62
C ILE A 399 16.90 -8.86 -8.14
N VAL A 400 17.84 -8.20 -8.82
CA VAL A 400 17.92 -8.19 -10.28
C VAL A 400 18.78 -9.36 -10.76
N PRO A 401 18.23 -10.37 -11.47
CA PRO A 401 19.05 -11.43 -12.04
C PRO A 401 19.94 -10.84 -13.14
N ARG A 402 21.27 -10.86 -12.95
CA ARG A 402 22.22 -10.46 -13.99
C ARG A 402 22.07 -11.40 -15.19
N ARG A 403 21.61 -10.88 -16.34
CA ARG A 403 21.71 -11.55 -17.64
C ARG A 403 23.17 -11.94 -17.86
N GLN A 404 23.47 -13.23 -17.95
CA GLN A 404 24.81 -13.68 -18.34
C GLN A 404 25.12 -13.09 -19.72
N ALA A 405 26.22 -12.33 -19.80
CA ALA A 405 26.68 -11.74 -21.04
C ALA A 405 26.86 -12.85 -22.08
N ASN A 406 26.14 -12.73 -23.20
CA ASN A 406 26.31 -13.61 -24.36
C ASN A 406 27.77 -13.53 -24.82
N LYS A 407 28.59 -14.50 -24.38
CA LYS A 407 29.91 -14.72 -24.97
C LYS A 407 29.67 -15.09 -26.43
N ARG A 408 30.01 -14.18 -27.34
CA ARG A 408 30.16 -14.44 -28.78
C ARG A 408 31.03 -15.70 -28.96
N ARG A 409 30.41 -16.86 -29.18
CA ARG A 409 31.10 -18.06 -29.61
C ARG A 409 31.43 -17.90 -31.09
N LYS A 410 32.73 -17.76 -31.38
CA LYS A 410 33.30 -17.91 -32.72
C LYS A 410 32.84 -19.25 -33.32
N SER A 411 32.37 -19.22 -34.55
CA SER A 411 32.01 -20.40 -35.33
C SER A 411 33.23 -21.27 -35.59
N THR A 412 33.20 -22.52 -35.14
CA THR A 412 34.00 -23.60 -35.70
C THR A 412 33.07 -24.72 -36.12
N ARG A 413 33.23 -25.17 -37.36
CA ARG A 413 32.40 -26.16 -38.04
C ARG A 413 32.63 -27.58 -37.48
N SER A 414 31.56 -28.38 -37.67
CA SER A 414 31.45 -29.85 -37.83
C SER A 414 31.68 -30.79 -36.64
N GLU A 415 30.59 -31.42 -36.18
CA GLU A 415 30.33 -32.87 -36.22
C GLU A 415 28.85 -33.20 -35.84
N PRO A 416 28.24 -34.30 -36.30
CA PRO A 416 26.82 -34.61 -36.05
C PRO A 416 26.62 -35.31 -34.69
N ALA A 417 25.70 -34.78 -33.87
CA ALA A 417 25.36 -35.35 -32.56
C ALA A 417 24.35 -36.52 -32.68
N PRO A 418 24.44 -37.55 -31.81
CA PRO A 418 23.49 -38.66 -31.79
C PRO A 418 22.19 -38.27 -31.10
N ALA A 419 21.11 -38.96 -31.47
CA ALA A 419 19.77 -38.79 -30.92
C ALA A 419 19.75 -38.93 -29.39
N ARG A 420 19.12 -37.98 -28.70
CA ARG A 420 18.87 -38.04 -27.25
C ARG A 420 17.41 -37.74 -26.92
N MET A 421 16.95 -38.54 -25.96
CA MET A 421 15.60 -38.69 -25.45
C MET A 421 15.05 -37.45 -24.74
N SER A 422 13.72 -37.39 -24.77
CA SER A 422 12.77 -36.49 -24.11
C SER A 422 13.02 -36.22 -22.62
N GLY A 423 12.79 -34.97 -22.19
CA GLY A 423 12.52 -34.66 -20.78
C GLY A 423 13.14 -33.38 -20.18
N VAL A 424 13.35 -32.31 -20.95
CA VAL A 424 13.79 -31.00 -20.40
C VAL A 424 12.74 -29.94 -20.76
N PRO A 425 12.30 -29.07 -19.82
CA PRO A 425 11.39 -27.97 -20.14
C PRO A 425 12.02 -27.11 -21.22
N ARG A 426 11.31 -26.91 -22.33
CA ARG A 426 11.70 -25.91 -23.33
C ARG A 426 11.59 -24.53 -22.67
N GLU A 427 12.72 -23.88 -22.40
CA GLU A 427 12.74 -22.43 -22.22
C GLU A 427 12.06 -21.81 -23.44
N HIS A 428 10.84 -21.30 -23.24
CA HIS A 428 10.11 -20.60 -24.28
C HIS A 428 10.82 -19.28 -24.52
N ALA A 429 11.32 -19.08 -25.74
CA ALA A 429 11.84 -17.79 -26.16
C ALA A 429 10.69 -16.77 -26.16
N ASN A 430 10.69 -15.88 -25.17
CA ASN A 430 9.67 -14.83 -24.99
C ASN A 430 9.47 -14.05 -26.29
N ARG A 431 8.26 -14.11 -26.85
CA ARG A 431 7.80 -13.19 -27.90
C ARG A 431 7.37 -11.87 -27.25
N ALA A 432 7.38 -10.78 -28.01
CA ALA A 432 7.01 -9.45 -27.51
C ALA A 432 5.58 -9.36 -26.91
N THR A 433 4.72 -10.35 -27.15
CA THR A 433 3.37 -10.48 -26.58
C THR A 433 3.33 -11.18 -25.21
N ASP A 434 4.44 -11.71 -24.71
CA ASP A 434 4.48 -12.44 -23.42
C ASP A 434 4.60 -11.50 -22.21
N THR A 435 4.93 -10.24 -22.43
CA THR A 435 5.14 -9.23 -21.37
C THR A 435 4.06 -8.16 -21.31
N THR A 436 3.02 -8.27 -22.14
CA THR A 436 1.98 -7.24 -22.25
C THR A 436 0.65 -7.87 -22.61
N PHE A 437 -0.44 -7.36 -22.03
CA PHE A 437 -1.81 -7.70 -22.38
C PHE A 437 -2.50 -6.49 -23.00
N VAL A 438 -3.25 -6.72 -24.08
CA VAL A 438 -4.06 -5.68 -24.74
C VAL A 438 -5.53 -5.98 -24.49
N LEU A 439 -6.23 -5.10 -23.76
CA LEU A 439 -7.59 -5.35 -23.30
C LEU A 439 -8.52 -4.23 -23.75
N GLN A 440 -9.66 -4.61 -24.32
CA GLN A 440 -10.82 -3.74 -24.47
C GLN A 440 -11.68 -3.82 -23.21
N ALA A 441 -11.95 -2.67 -22.60
CA ALA A 441 -12.82 -2.55 -21.42
C ALA A 441 -13.49 -1.17 -21.39
N ARG A 442 -14.56 -1.03 -20.61
CA ARG A 442 -15.16 0.28 -20.31
C ARG A 442 -14.37 0.97 -19.20
N SER A 443 -14.13 2.26 -19.37
CA SER A 443 -13.51 3.10 -18.33
C SER A 443 -14.46 3.40 -17.16
N ARG A 444 -15.78 3.33 -17.39
CA ARG A 444 -16.85 3.52 -16.40
C ARG A 444 -18.05 2.63 -16.73
N THR A 445 -18.67 2.03 -15.73
CA THR A 445 -19.82 1.13 -15.88
C THR A 445 -20.89 1.39 -14.85
N THR A 446 -22.14 1.26 -15.21
CA THR A 446 -23.28 1.15 -14.28
C THR A 446 -23.33 -0.26 -13.68
N TRP A 447 -24.20 -0.48 -12.67
CA TRP A 447 -24.35 -1.79 -12.00
C TRP A 447 -24.63 -2.95 -12.98
N ASP A 448 -25.40 -2.69 -14.03
CA ASP A 448 -25.75 -3.65 -15.10
C ASP A 448 -24.65 -3.86 -16.15
N THR A 449 -23.62 -3.02 -16.19
CA THR A 449 -22.51 -3.13 -17.15
C THR A 449 -21.15 -3.40 -16.49
N ALA A 450 -21.14 -3.64 -15.17
CA ALA A 450 -19.93 -3.84 -14.37
C ALA A 450 -19.01 -4.97 -14.87
N GLY A 451 -19.57 -6.00 -15.53
CA GLY A 451 -18.80 -7.07 -16.16
C GLY A 451 -17.94 -6.62 -17.36
N THR A 452 -18.10 -5.40 -17.85
CA THR A 452 -17.32 -4.84 -18.97
C THR A 452 -16.13 -3.99 -18.54
N GLN A 453 -15.85 -3.92 -17.24
CA GLN A 453 -14.71 -3.21 -16.64
C GLN A 453 -13.62 -4.17 -16.13
N LEU A 454 -12.38 -3.70 -16.04
CA LEU A 454 -11.28 -4.41 -15.38
C LEU A 454 -11.24 -4.07 -13.88
N TRP A 455 -11.26 -5.11 -13.04
CA TRP A 455 -11.30 -4.99 -11.58
C TRP A 455 -9.97 -5.36 -10.91
N ARG A 456 -9.67 -4.76 -9.76
CA ARG A 456 -8.41 -4.99 -9.02
C ARG A 456 -8.24 -6.45 -8.57
N ALA A 457 -9.35 -7.12 -8.23
CA ALA A 457 -9.34 -8.53 -7.86
C ALA A 457 -8.81 -9.43 -8.99
N ALA A 458 -9.07 -9.08 -10.26
CA ALA A 458 -8.56 -9.84 -11.40
C ALA A 458 -7.03 -9.78 -11.52
N PHE A 459 -6.39 -8.66 -11.13
CA PHE A 459 -4.93 -8.57 -11.03
C PHE A 459 -4.37 -9.48 -9.93
N LEU A 460 -4.98 -9.44 -8.74
CA LEU A 460 -4.55 -10.29 -7.62
C LEU A 460 -4.64 -11.78 -8.01
N LEU A 461 -5.73 -12.18 -8.68
CA LEU A 461 -5.91 -13.54 -9.16
C LEU A 461 -4.85 -13.91 -10.22
N ALA A 462 -4.57 -13.01 -11.16
CA ALA A 462 -3.53 -13.21 -12.17
C ALA A 462 -2.13 -13.40 -11.53
N GLU A 463 -1.78 -12.60 -10.53
CA GLU A 463 -0.50 -12.70 -9.80
C GLU A 463 -0.39 -13.98 -8.99
N TYR A 464 -1.49 -14.41 -8.36
CA TYR A 464 -1.55 -15.69 -7.68
C TYR A 464 -1.30 -16.85 -8.64
N MET A 465 -1.93 -16.84 -9.83
CA MET A 465 -1.73 -17.87 -10.85
C MET A 465 -0.29 -17.92 -11.34
N TYR A 466 0.38 -16.77 -11.51
CA TYR A 466 1.81 -16.75 -11.85
C TYR A 466 2.69 -17.35 -10.75
N SER A 467 2.40 -17.03 -9.49
CA SER A 467 3.13 -17.53 -8.32
C SER A 467 2.93 -19.02 -8.08
N THR A 468 1.83 -19.59 -8.59
CA THR A 468 1.45 -21.00 -8.45
C THR A 468 1.34 -21.72 -9.79
N SER A 469 2.10 -21.26 -10.79
CA SER A 469 1.97 -21.73 -12.18
C SER A 469 2.06 -23.25 -12.36
N GLU A 470 2.84 -23.95 -11.54
CA GLU A 470 2.91 -25.42 -11.53
C GLU A 470 1.56 -26.09 -11.22
N THR A 471 0.72 -25.45 -10.42
CA THR A 471 -0.63 -25.94 -10.06
C THR A 471 -1.57 -25.90 -11.27
N LEU A 472 -1.40 -24.91 -12.15
CA LEU A 472 -2.23 -24.75 -13.35
C LEU A 472 -1.71 -25.58 -14.54
N PHE A 473 -0.44 -26.00 -14.51
CA PHE A 473 0.19 -26.71 -15.62
C PHE A 473 -0.60 -27.97 -16.01
N GLY A 474 -0.98 -28.04 -17.27
CA GLY A 474 -1.75 -29.17 -17.82
C GLY A 474 -3.21 -29.26 -17.36
N GLN A 475 -3.68 -28.34 -16.50
CA GLN A 475 -5.03 -28.38 -15.96
C GLN A 475 -6.07 -27.80 -16.92
N THR A 476 -7.32 -28.23 -16.75
CA THR A 476 -8.49 -27.57 -17.33
C THR A 476 -9.04 -26.59 -16.29
N VAL A 477 -9.21 -25.33 -16.68
CA VAL A 477 -9.67 -24.25 -15.80
C VAL A 477 -11.05 -23.77 -16.26
N LEU A 478 -11.93 -23.43 -15.32
CA LEU A 478 -13.20 -22.76 -15.60
C LEU A 478 -13.29 -21.47 -14.77
N GLU A 479 -13.50 -20.34 -15.43
CA GLU A 479 -13.73 -19.06 -14.77
C GLU A 479 -15.23 -18.77 -14.67
N LEU A 480 -15.72 -18.47 -13.46
CA LEU A 480 -17.09 -18.03 -13.20
C LEU A 480 -17.15 -16.50 -13.16
N GLY A 481 -17.96 -15.90 -14.03
CA GLY A 481 -18.12 -14.43 -14.09
C GLY A 481 -16.89 -13.76 -14.67
N CYS A 482 -16.48 -14.20 -15.86
CA CYS A 482 -15.22 -13.79 -16.47
C CYS A 482 -15.17 -12.32 -16.92
N GLY A 483 -16.33 -11.66 -17.08
CA GLY A 483 -16.41 -10.26 -17.49
C GLY A 483 -15.67 -9.99 -18.81
N ILE A 484 -14.56 -9.25 -18.74
CA ILE A 484 -13.71 -8.95 -19.91
C ILE A 484 -12.69 -10.05 -20.25
N GLY A 485 -12.59 -11.09 -19.44
CA GLY A 485 -11.77 -12.28 -19.69
C GLY A 485 -10.29 -12.16 -19.33
N PHE A 486 -9.89 -11.14 -18.56
CA PHE A 486 -8.48 -10.92 -18.24
C PHE A 486 -7.85 -12.11 -17.49
N ALA A 487 -8.48 -12.59 -16.42
CA ALA A 487 -7.95 -13.73 -15.67
C ALA A 487 -7.96 -15.01 -16.52
N SER A 488 -8.98 -15.26 -17.35
CA SER A 488 -8.97 -16.34 -18.34
C SER A 488 -7.79 -16.28 -19.30
N ILE A 489 -7.47 -15.10 -19.85
CA ILE A 489 -6.34 -14.91 -20.77
C ILE A 489 -5.03 -15.23 -20.04
N VAL A 490 -4.85 -14.77 -18.80
CA VAL A 490 -3.66 -15.09 -18.00
C VAL A 490 -3.59 -16.59 -17.71
N ALA A 491 -4.67 -17.20 -17.24
CA ALA A 491 -4.76 -18.62 -16.93
C ALA A 491 -4.41 -19.50 -18.14
N SER A 492 -4.78 -19.07 -19.35
CA SER A 492 -4.54 -19.82 -20.59
C SER A 492 -3.07 -19.93 -20.98
N ARG A 493 -2.22 -19.02 -20.46
CA ARG A 493 -0.76 -19.09 -20.61
C ARG A 493 -0.13 -20.15 -19.71
N LEU A 494 -0.84 -20.56 -18.65
CA LEU A 494 -0.32 -21.41 -17.58
C LEU A 494 -0.98 -22.80 -17.54
N SER A 495 -2.08 -22.96 -18.26
CA SER A 495 -2.93 -24.15 -18.24
C SER A 495 -3.12 -24.75 -19.63
N ARG A 496 -3.82 -25.89 -19.70
CA ARG A 496 -4.07 -26.59 -20.96
C ARG A 496 -5.23 -25.97 -21.74
N CYS A 497 -6.31 -25.63 -21.04
CA CYS A 497 -7.53 -25.08 -21.61
C CYS A 497 -8.29 -24.30 -20.53
N VAL A 498 -8.89 -23.17 -20.92
CA VAL A 498 -9.69 -22.31 -20.04
C VAL A 498 -11.08 -22.10 -20.62
N TYR A 499 -12.11 -22.36 -19.81
CA TYR A 499 -13.48 -21.95 -20.11
C TYR A 499 -13.78 -20.62 -19.42
N ALA A 500 -13.86 -19.54 -20.21
CA ALA A 500 -14.28 -18.23 -19.73
C ALA A 500 -15.81 -18.19 -19.72
N THR A 501 -16.46 -18.13 -18.57
CA THR A 501 -17.93 -18.21 -18.49
C THR A 501 -18.57 -16.98 -17.88
N ASP A 502 -19.69 -16.57 -18.46
CA ASP A 502 -20.50 -15.44 -17.99
C ASP A 502 -21.96 -15.65 -18.39
N SER A 503 -22.90 -15.01 -17.67
CA SER A 503 -24.32 -15.00 -18.04
C SER A 503 -24.64 -13.86 -19.00
N ASP A 504 -23.79 -12.83 -19.06
CA ASP A 504 -23.91 -11.72 -20.01
C ASP A 504 -23.20 -12.05 -21.34
N LYS A 505 -23.98 -12.02 -22.43
CA LYS A 505 -23.47 -12.24 -23.78
C LYS A 505 -22.57 -11.11 -24.25
N ASP A 506 -22.81 -9.87 -23.81
CA ASP A 506 -22.00 -8.73 -24.23
C ASP A 506 -20.61 -8.80 -23.59
N ALA A 507 -20.52 -9.21 -22.32
CA ALA A 507 -19.26 -9.57 -21.66
C ALA A 507 -18.51 -10.67 -22.42
N LEU A 508 -19.19 -11.74 -22.87
CA LEU A 508 -18.56 -12.81 -23.66
C LEU A 508 -18.08 -12.36 -25.04
N VAL A 509 -18.80 -11.44 -25.70
CA VAL A 509 -18.34 -10.81 -26.95
C VAL A 509 -17.05 -10.02 -26.72
N LEU A 510 -16.98 -9.27 -25.62
CA LEU A 510 -15.79 -8.50 -25.24
C LEU A 510 -14.61 -9.41 -24.89
N THR A 511 -14.87 -10.46 -24.09
CA THR A 511 -13.90 -11.51 -23.76
C THR A 511 -13.31 -12.13 -25.02
N ARG A 512 -14.14 -12.52 -26.00
CA ARG A 512 -13.66 -13.10 -27.26
C ARG A 512 -12.71 -12.17 -28.00
N ARG A 513 -13.00 -10.87 -28.05
CA ARG A 513 -12.10 -9.88 -28.68
C ARG A 513 -10.80 -9.74 -27.91
N ASN A 514 -10.84 -9.73 -26.59
CA ASN A 514 -9.63 -9.68 -25.77
C ASN A 514 -8.77 -10.93 -25.95
N VAL A 515 -9.38 -12.10 -26.10
CA VAL A 515 -8.67 -13.34 -26.47
C VAL A 515 -8.02 -13.20 -27.85
N GLU A 516 -8.76 -12.70 -28.85
CA GLU A 516 -8.26 -12.46 -30.22
C GLU A 516 -7.08 -11.46 -30.24
N HIS A 517 -7.05 -10.45 -29.35
CA HIS A 517 -5.95 -9.48 -29.23
C HIS A 517 -4.69 -10.04 -28.58
N ASN A 518 -4.82 -11.02 -27.68
CA ASN A 518 -3.71 -11.57 -26.91
C ASN A 518 -3.11 -12.85 -27.52
N LEU A 519 -3.77 -13.49 -28.50
CA LEU A 519 -3.26 -14.59 -29.35
C LEU A 519 -2.51 -15.73 -28.63
N HIS A 520 -2.84 -16.01 -27.37
CA HIS A 520 -2.14 -16.99 -26.53
C HIS A 520 -3.13 -17.91 -25.80
N GLY A 521 -2.79 -19.19 -25.73
CA GLY A 521 -3.56 -20.21 -24.99
C GLY A 521 -4.86 -20.64 -25.68
N ASP A 522 -5.53 -21.63 -25.08
CA ASP A 522 -6.86 -22.10 -25.49
C ASP A 522 -7.90 -21.55 -24.51
N VAL A 523 -8.57 -20.46 -24.90
CA VAL A 523 -9.68 -19.84 -24.15
C VAL A 523 -10.97 -20.02 -24.92
N ARG A 524 -11.98 -20.61 -24.27
CA ARG A 524 -13.28 -20.93 -24.86
C ARG A 524 -14.40 -20.19 -24.11
N PRO A 525 -14.86 -19.04 -24.63
CA PRO A 525 -15.99 -18.31 -24.04
C PRO A 525 -17.28 -19.13 -24.13
N ARG A 526 -18.00 -19.29 -23.02
CA ARG A 526 -19.28 -20.03 -22.95
C ARG A 526 -20.30 -19.34 -22.06
N LEU A 527 -21.56 -19.41 -22.46
CA LEU A 527 -22.67 -18.90 -21.66
C LEU A 527 -22.91 -19.81 -20.46
N LEU A 528 -22.89 -19.26 -19.25
CA LEU A 528 -23.22 -20.02 -18.04
C LEU A 528 -24.09 -19.15 -17.13
N ASP A 529 -25.35 -19.54 -17.00
CA ASP A 529 -26.29 -18.92 -16.08
C ASP A 529 -26.26 -19.66 -14.73
N TRP A 530 -25.94 -18.95 -13.65
CA TRP A 530 -25.87 -19.51 -12.30
C TRP A 530 -27.23 -19.96 -11.76
N ASP A 531 -28.34 -19.42 -12.29
CA ASP A 531 -29.69 -19.85 -11.92
C ASP A 531 -30.11 -21.15 -12.60
N ASP A 532 -29.48 -21.53 -13.71
CA ASP A 532 -29.79 -22.78 -14.41
C ASP A 532 -29.31 -23.99 -13.57
N LYS A 533 -30.28 -24.83 -13.17
CA LYS A 533 -30.00 -26.07 -12.41
C LYS A 533 -29.19 -27.09 -13.20
N SER A 534 -29.28 -27.07 -14.53
CA SER A 534 -28.50 -27.94 -15.39
C SER A 534 -27.03 -27.49 -15.50
N LEU A 535 -26.76 -26.21 -15.18
CA LEU A 535 -25.51 -25.45 -15.37
C LEU A 535 -24.98 -25.44 -16.82
N ILE A 536 -24.77 -26.61 -17.39
CA ILE A 536 -24.16 -26.85 -18.70
C ILE A 536 -25.13 -27.73 -19.48
N SER A 537 -25.87 -27.10 -20.39
CA SER A 537 -26.76 -27.76 -21.35
C SER A 537 -26.07 -27.83 -22.71
N ILE A 538 -25.91 -29.04 -23.24
CA ILE A 538 -25.20 -29.26 -24.52
C ILE A 538 -26.15 -29.04 -25.69
N ALA A 539 -25.81 -28.06 -26.54
CA ALA A 539 -26.51 -27.83 -27.79
C ALA A 539 -26.18 -28.93 -28.80
N LYS A 540 -27.10 -29.20 -29.73
CA LYS A 540 -26.81 -30.04 -30.89
C LYS A 540 -25.85 -29.28 -31.79
N ASP A 541 -24.70 -29.88 -32.14
CA ASP A 541 -23.61 -29.21 -32.86
C ASP A 541 -24.05 -28.46 -34.15
N ALA A 542 -25.08 -28.96 -34.85
CA ALA A 542 -25.61 -28.33 -36.07
C ALA A 542 -26.44 -27.04 -35.83
N SER A 543 -26.81 -26.74 -34.58
CA SER A 543 -27.65 -25.59 -34.21
C SER A 543 -27.08 -24.76 -33.05
N ALA A 544 -25.83 -25.00 -32.66
CA ALA A 544 -25.19 -24.29 -31.54
C ALA A 544 -24.98 -22.81 -31.87
N ALA A 545 -25.44 -21.93 -30.99
CA ALA A 545 -25.12 -20.52 -31.04
C ALA A 545 -23.66 -20.27 -30.59
N GLN A 546 -23.18 -19.04 -30.80
CA GLN A 546 -21.76 -18.67 -30.66
C GLN A 546 -21.10 -19.06 -29.32
N PHE A 547 -21.84 -19.05 -28.22
CA PHE A 547 -21.33 -19.33 -26.86
C PHE A 547 -21.99 -20.55 -26.22
N ASP A 548 -22.73 -21.34 -26.99
CA ASP A 548 -23.37 -22.54 -26.47
C ASP A 548 -22.33 -23.62 -26.16
N TRP A 549 -22.64 -24.45 -25.17
CA TRP A 549 -21.82 -25.62 -24.87
C TRP A 549 -22.04 -26.70 -25.92
N ILE A 550 -20.95 -27.28 -26.40
CA ILE A 550 -20.96 -28.37 -27.39
C ILE A 550 -20.41 -29.66 -26.82
N SER A 551 -20.62 -30.77 -27.52
CA SER A 551 -20.25 -32.12 -27.06
C SER A 551 -18.77 -32.25 -26.69
N THR A 552 -17.88 -31.58 -27.41
CA THR A 552 -16.44 -31.56 -27.12
C THR A 552 -16.10 -30.82 -25.83
N ASP A 553 -16.90 -29.83 -25.44
CA ASP A 553 -16.66 -29.11 -24.19
C ASP A 553 -16.97 -29.99 -22.98
N GLN A 554 -18.04 -30.78 -23.06
CA GLN A 554 -18.42 -31.71 -22.00
C GLN A 554 -17.30 -32.72 -21.71
N ALA A 555 -16.74 -33.33 -22.77
CA ALA A 555 -15.65 -34.29 -22.64
C ALA A 555 -14.40 -33.65 -22.01
N GLU A 556 -14.11 -32.40 -22.36
CA GLU A 556 -12.97 -31.66 -21.81
C GLU A 556 -13.14 -31.36 -20.32
N LEU A 557 -14.35 -30.96 -19.91
CA LEU A 557 -14.68 -30.61 -18.53
C LEU A 557 -14.65 -31.81 -17.57
N GLU A 558 -14.65 -33.05 -18.06
CA GLU A 558 -14.38 -34.22 -17.19
C GLU A 558 -13.01 -34.12 -16.50
N ASN A 559 -12.08 -33.35 -17.09
CA ASN A 559 -10.76 -33.07 -16.54
C ASN A 559 -10.69 -31.72 -15.78
N LEU A 560 -11.82 -31.15 -15.36
CA LEU A 560 -11.86 -29.91 -14.60
C LEU A 560 -11.31 -30.11 -13.18
N THR A 561 -10.28 -29.34 -12.84
CA THR A 561 -9.61 -29.40 -11.53
C THR A 561 -9.49 -28.03 -10.86
N ILE A 562 -9.63 -26.94 -11.63
CA ILE A 562 -9.49 -25.58 -11.12
C ILE A 562 -10.69 -24.75 -11.59
N ILE A 563 -11.35 -24.12 -10.62
CA ILE A 563 -12.36 -23.09 -10.84
C ILE A 563 -11.76 -21.77 -10.37
N ILE A 564 -11.92 -20.69 -11.12
CA ILE A 564 -11.48 -19.35 -10.70
C ILE A 564 -12.64 -18.36 -10.78
N ALA A 565 -12.58 -17.30 -9.98
CA ALA A 565 -13.52 -16.18 -10.06
C ALA A 565 -12.88 -14.91 -9.51
N SER A 566 -13.07 -13.78 -10.19
CA SER A 566 -12.60 -12.48 -9.72
C SER A 566 -13.73 -11.47 -9.63
N ASP A 567 -13.93 -10.93 -8.43
CA ASP A 567 -14.86 -9.84 -8.12
C ASP A 567 -16.33 -10.16 -8.43
N VAL A 568 -16.81 -11.31 -7.97
CA VAL A 568 -18.18 -11.80 -8.22
C VAL A 568 -19.17 -11.46 -7.09
N PHE A 569 -18.72 -10.77 -6.03
CA PHE A 569 -19.56 -10.38 -4.89
C PHE A 569 -20.06 -8.94 -5.07
N TYR A 570 -21.24 -8.78 -5.68
CA TYR A 570 -21.87 -7.47 -5.89
C TYR A 570 -23.05 -7.22 -4.95
N ASP A 571 -23.82 -8.26 -4.63
CA ASP A 571 -24.95 -8.23 -3.70
C ASP A 571 -25.25 -9.66 -3.19
N ASP A 572 -26.05 -9.77 -2.14
CA ASP A 572 -26.37 -11.05 -1.50
C ASP A 572 -27.08 -12.04 -2.43
N THR A 573 -27.94 -11.55 -3.33
CA THR A 573 -28.67 -12.41 -4.27
C THR A 573 -27.70 -13.01 -5.28
N LEU A 574 -26.84 -12.19 -5.88
CA LEU A 574 -25.86 -12.66 -6.85
C LEU A 574 -24.79 -13.56 -6.19
N THR A 575 -24.34 -13.24 -4.98
CA THR A 575 -23.44 -14.12 -4.22
C THR A 575 -24.08 -15.49 -3.97
N LEU A 576 -25.36 -15.56 -3.57
CA LEU A 576 -26.03 -16.86 -3.38
C LEU A 576 -26.14 -17.66 -4.68
N LYS A 577 -26.39 -16.99 -5.82
CA LYS A 577 -26.39 -17.65 -7.14
C LYS A 577 -25.01 -18.22 -7.48
N PHE A 578 -23.96 -17.42 -7.30
CA PHE A 578 -22.58 -17.85 -7.46
C PHE A 578 -22.26 -19.08 -6.59
N LEU A 579 -22.60 -19.05 -5.30
CA LEU A 579 -22.35 -20.16 -4.37
C LEU A 579 -23.12 -21.43 -4.76
N ARG A 580 -24.37 -21.32 -5.21
CA ARG A 580 -25.13 -22.47 -5.72
C ARG A 580 -24.49 -23.06 -6.98
N ALA A 581 -24.06 -22.22 -7.91
CA ALA A 581 -23.38 -22.68 -9.13
C ALA A 581 -22.05 -23.35 -8.79
N LEU A 582 -21.24 -22.74 -7.92
CA LEU A 582 -19.98 -23.29 -7.46
C LEU A 582 -20.18 -24.65 -6.76
N ARG A 583 -21.16 -24.75 -5.85
CA ARG A 583 -21.52 -26.02 -5.20
C ARG A 583 -21.84 -27.09 -6.24
N ARG A 584 -22.73 -26.81 -7.19
CA ARG A 584 -23.12 -27.76 -8.24
C ARG A 584 -21.91 -28.20 -9.08
N LEU A 585 -21.01 -27.28 -9.43
CA LEU A 585 -19.77 -27.61 -10.14
C LEU A 585 -18.84 -28.49 -9.31
N MET A 586 -18.59 -28.15 -8.04
CA MET A 586 -17.72 -28.95 -7.16
C MET A 586 -18.32 -30.34 -6.85
N LEU A 587 -19.64 -30.45 -6.79
CA LEU A 587 -20.33 -31.74 -6.64
C LEU A 587 -20.20 -32.61 -7.91
N LYS A 588 -20.33 -31.99 -9.09
CA LYS A 588 -20.21 -32.68 -10.39
C LYS A 588 -18.76 -33.09 -10.69
N TYR A 589 -17.81 -32.20 -10.42
CA TYR A 589 -16.39 -32.38 -10.66
C TYR A 589 -15.65 -32.50 -9.33
N ASN A 590 -15.59 -33.72 -8.81
CA ASN A 590 -15.18 -34.02 -7.43
C ASN A 590 -13.68 -33.83 -7.10
N ARG A 591 -12.91 -33.32 -8.07
CA ARG A 591 -11.49 -32.95 -7.94
C ARG A 591 -11.27 -31.45 -8.07
N ALA A 592 -12.31 -30.69 -8.41
CA ALA A 592 -12.20 -29.27 -8.66
C ALA A 592 -12.04 -28.49 -7.36
N LYS A 593 -11.02 -27.63 -7.29
CA LYS A 593 -10.84 -26.62 -6.25
C LYS A 593 -11.11 -25.25 -6.82
N ALA A 594 -11.61 -24.31 -6.00
CA ALA A 594 -11.87 -22.96 -6.48
C ALA A 594 -10.96 -21.91 -5.85
N TYR A 595 -10.60 -20.90 -6.63
CA TYR A 595 -9.84 -19.73 -6.20
C TYR A 595 -10.65 -18.48 -6.50
N VAL A 596 -11.04 -17.77 -5.45
CA VAL A 596 -11.93 -16.61 -5.55
C VAL A 596 -11.22 -15.40 -5.01
N THR A 597 -11.13 -14.35 -5.82
CA THR A 597 -10.66 -13.03 -5.36
C THR A 597 -11.81 -12.04 -5.32
N THR A 598 -11.82 -11.14 -4.34
CA THR A 598 -12.79 -10.03 -4.29
C THR A 598 -12.15 -8.79 -3.71
N GLU A 599 -12.70 -7.62 -4.02
CA GLU A 599 -12.47 -6.42 -3.24
C GLU A 599 -13.62 -6.24 -2.24
N ARG A 600 -13.34 -6.19 -0.93
CA ARG A 600 -14.35 -5.99 0.10
C ARG A 600 -14.84 -4.54 0.08
N ARG A 601 -16.06 -4.34 -0.42
CA ARG A 601 -16.73 -3.03 -0.49
C ARG A 601 -17.70 -2.86 0.66
N SER A 602 -17.45 -1.89 1.51
CA SER A 602 -18.33 -1.54 2.63
C SER A 602 -19.18 -0.33 2.28
N VAL A 603 -20.50 -0.49 2.37
CA VAL A 603 -21.47 0.60 2.17
C VAL A 603 -22.32 0.76 3.42
N PHE A 604 -22.73 1.99 3.73
CA PHE A 604 -23.71 2.20 4.79
C PHE A 604 -25.10 1.80 4.27
N SER A 605 -25.66 0.72 4.81
CA SER A 605 -27.02 0.31 4.48
C SER A 605 -28.01 1.14 5.30
N ALA A 606 -28.76 2.02 4.64
CA ALA A 606 -29.83 2.77 5.28
C ALA A 606 -30.92 1.84 5.86
N ALA A 607 -31.15 0.68 5.24
CA ALA A 607 -32.13 -0.31 5.70
C ALA A 607 -31.66 -1.06 6.96
N ALA A 608 -30.37 -1.39 7.05
CA ALA A 608 -29.80 -2.09 8.20
C ALA A 608 -29.25 -1.12 9.28
N MET A 609 -29.21 0.18 8.98
CA MET A 609 -28.59 1.24 9.80
C MET A 609 -27.17 0.91 10.28
N GLN A 610 -26.42 0.20 9.45
CA GLN A 610 -25.04 -0.23 9.74
C GLN A 610 -24.23 -0.33 8.45
N VAL A 611 -22.91 -0.35 8.59
CA VAL A 611 -22.00 -0.64 7.49
C VAL A 611 -22.10 -2.14 7.17
N VAL A 612 -22.39 -2.46 5.90
CA VAL A 612 -22.47 -3.83 5.38
C VAL A 612 -21.47 -4.02 4.26
N SER A 613 -20.93 -5.23 4.10
CA SER A 613 -20.05 -5.57 2.98
C SER A 613 -20.87 -6.29 1.92
N LEU A 614 -21.16 -5.61 0.80
CA LEU A 614 -22.09 -6.11 -0.23
C LEU A 614 -21.67 -7.50 -0.74
N GLY A 615 -22.54 -8.50 -0.57
CA GLY A 615 -22.30 -9.88 -1.00
C GLY A 615 -21.22 -10.64 -0.21
N TYR A 616 -20.23 -9.95 0.36
CA TYR A 616 -19.14 -10.56 1.15
C TYR A 616 -19.65 -11.18 2.46
N ASP A 617 -20.55 -10.50 3.16
CA ASP A 617 -21.11 -11.00 4.43
C ASP A 617 -21.89 -12.30 4.17
N THR A 618 -22.65 -12.37 3.07
CA THR A 618 -23.30 -13.60 2.60
C THR A 618 -22.28 -14.72 2.33
N PHE A 619 -21.14 -14.43 1.71
CA PHE A 619 -20.09 -15.45 1.51
C PHE A 619 -19.57 -15.96 2.86
N GLN A 620 -19.24 -15.06 3.79
CA GLN A 620 -18.76 -15.39 5.14
C GLN A 620 -19.74 -16.29 5.90
N GLU A 621 -21.04 -15.98 5.83
CA GLU A 621 -22.09 -16.76 6.48
C GLU A 621 -22.20 -18.20 5.97
N ASN A 622 -21.68 -18.50 4.78
CA ASN A 622 -21.70 -19.82 4.15
C ASN A 622 -20.35 -20.57 4.26
N ILE A 623 -19.40 -20.06 5.03
CA ILE A 623 -18.13 -20.73 5.34
C ILE A 623 -18.33 -21.75 6.47
N CYS A 624 -17.59 -22.86 6.40
CA CYS A 624 -17.39 -23.79 7.51
C CYS A 624 -16.16 -23.36 8.31
N LEU A 625 -16.37 -22.90 9.56
CA LEU A 625 -15.32 -22.46 10.48
C LEU A 625 -14.87 -23.55 11.47
N HIS A 626 -15.31 -24.80 11.27
CA HIS A 626 -15.02 -25.89 12.18
C HIS A 626 -13.65 -26.50 11.92
N ASP A 627 -12.99 -26.92 13.01
CA ASP A 627 -11.68 -27.57 12.96
C ASP A 627 -11.71 -28.85 12.10
N PRO A 628 -10.93 -28.92 11.01
CA PRO A 628 -10.91 -30.09 10.14
C PRO A 628 -10.51 -31.38 10.83
N SER A 629 -9.60 -31.32 11.82
CA SER A 629 -9.06 -32.53 12.46
C SER A 629 -10.10 -33.26 13.33
N THR A 630 -11.08 -32.51 13.84
CA THR A 630 -12.09 -33.01 14.76
C THR A 630 -13.47 -33.11 14.12
N CYS A 631 -13.82 -32.24 13.17
CA CYS A 631 -15.18 -32.17 12.63
C CYS A 631 -15.35 -32.73 11.21
N HIS A 632 -14.28 -32.82 10.40
CA HIS A 632 -14.38 -33.14 8.98
C HIS A 632 -14.09 -34.61 8.65
N THR A 633 -14.88 -35.17 7.73
CA THR A 633 -14.63 -36.48 7.13
C THR A 633 -14.77 -36.35 5.62
N TYR A 634 -13.67 -36.49 4.88
CA TYR A 634 -13.66 -36.34 3.42
C TYR A 634 -14.34 -37.53 2.74
N VAL A 635 -15.21 -37.23 1.78
CA VAL A 635 -15.92 -38.19 0.93
C VAL A 635 -15.20 -38.33 -0.41
N THR A 636 -14.73 -37.22 -0.95
CA THR A 636 -13.86 -37.11 -2.15
C THR A 636 -12.86 -35.98 -1.91
N ASP A 637 -12.00 -35.70 -2.89
CA ASP A 637 -10.96 -34.67 -2.80
C ASP A 637 -11.53 -33.27 -2.48
N ASN A 638 -12.76 -32.97 -2.92
CA ASN A 638 -13.42 -31.67 -2.70
C ASN A 638 -14.81 -31.77 -2.03
N GLN A 639 -15.17 -32.92 -1.43
CA GLN A 639 -16.45 -33.08 -0.71
C GLN A 639 -16.20 -33.58 0.70
N VAL A 640 -16.82 -32.94 1.69
CA VAL A 640 -16.58 -33.21 3.10
C VAL A 640 -17.88 -33.34 3.88
N ARG A 641 -17.91 -34.20 4.89
CA ARG A 641 -18.97 -34.23 5.90
C ARG A 641 -18.47 -33.53 7.15
N CYS A 642 -19.08 -32.40 7.49
CA CYS A 642 -18.79 -31.69 8.73
C CYS A 642 -19.89 -31.98 9.76
N ARG A 643 -19.55 -32.71 10.83
CA ARG A 643 -20.52 -33.16 11.84
C ARG A 643 -21.31 -31.99 12.45
N THR A 644 -20.64 -30.87 12.74
CA THR A 644 -21.24 -29.70 13.39
C THR A 644 -22.12 -28.90 12.43
N CYS A 645 -21.67 -28.66 11.19
CA CYS A 645 -22.50 -28.00 10.19
C CYS A 645 -23.79 -28.78 9.92
N ILE A 646 -23.68 -30.10 9.78
CA ILE A 646 -24.83 -30.98 9.48
C ILE A 646 -25.83 -31.00 10.65
N ALA A 647 -25.34 -31.09 11.89
CA ALA A 647 -26.17 -31.06 13.09
C ALA A 647 -26.87 -29.70 13.32
N GLY A 648 -26.24 -28.60 12.90
CA GLY A 648 -26.88 -27.27 12.94
C GLY A 648 -28.01 -27.12 11.91
N SER A 649 -27.92 -27.80 10.77
CA SER A 649 -28.92 -27.77 9.69
C SER A 649 -30.11 -28.70 9.88
N SER A 650 -30.07 -29.67 10.82
CA SER A 650 -31.16 -30.65 11.02
C SER A 650 -32.47 -30.08 11.59
N ASN A 651 -32.55 -28.78 11.86
CA ASN A 651 -33.77 -28.07 12.26
C ASN A 651 -34.51 -27.39 11.08
N GLN A 652 -33.99 -27.46 9.85
CA GLN A 652 -34.66 -26.92 8.67
C GLN A 652 -34.92 -28.07 7.68
N ALA A 653 -36.19 -28.39 7.44
CA ALA A 653 -36.60 -29.26 6.34
C ALA A 653 -36.41 -28.52 5.00
N GLY A 654 -35.16 -28.36 4.57
CA GLY A 654 -34.74 -27.71 3.33
C GLY A 654 -34.14 -28.71 2.35
N ASN A 655 -34.22 -28.39 1.05
CA ASN A 655 -33.71 -29.19 -0.05
C ASN A 655 -32.18 -29.34 0.04
N ASP A 656 -31.59 -30.47 -0.38
CA ASP A 656 -30.13 -30.72 -0.36
C ASP A 656 -29.31 -29.63 -1.12
N GLU A 657 -29.97 -28.91 -2.03
CA GLU A 657 -29.44 -27.76 -2.77
C GLU A 657 -29.19 -26.52 -1.89
N ASP A 658 -29.91 -26.35 -0.77
CA ASP A 658 -29.85 -25.15 0.07
C ASP A 658 -28.74 -25.22 1.14
N MET A 659 -28.07 -26.37 1.28
CA MET A 659 -26.91 -26.51 2.16
C MET A 659 -25.65 -25.88 1.52
N LEU A 660 -25.55 -24.55 1.58
CA LEU A 660 -24.40 -23.79 1.12
C LEU A 660 -23.37 -23.70 2.26
N ARG A 661 -22.46 -24.68 2.31
CA ARG A 661 -21.35 -24.71 3.28
C ARG A 661 -20.06 -25.10 2.59
N PHE A 662 -19.03 -24.28 2.73
CA PHE A 662 -17.74 -24.46 2.06
C PHE A 662 -16.58 -24.47 3.05
N VAL A 663 -15.62 -25.37 2.86
CA VAL A 663 -14.33 -25.34 3.55
C VAL A 663 -13.41 -24.45 2.74
N VAL A 664 -12.95 -23.37 3.37
CA VAL A 664 -12.13 -22.35 2.75
C VAL A 664 -10.89 -22.08 3.55
N GLN A 665 -9.85 -21.70 2.81
CA GLN A 665 -8.61 -21.18 3.33
C GLN A 665 -8.39 -19.79 2.73
N GLU A 666 -8.19 -18.79 3.57
CA GLU A 666 -7.71 -17.49 3.14
C GLU A 666 -6.23 -17.58 2.77
N VAL A 667 -5.88 -17.05 1.60
CA VAL A 667 -4.50 -17.01 1.10
C VAL A 667 -3.91 -15.66 1.47
N GLN A 668 -2.74 -15.67 2.12
CA GLN A 668 -2.02 -14.45 2.47
C GLN A 668 -1.57 -13.73 1.21
N THR A 669 -2.13 -12.55 0.96
CA THR A 669 -1.86 -11.78 -0.26
C THR A 669 -0.51 -11.05 -0.20
N SER A 670 0.05 -10.86 0.99
CA SER A 670 1.39 -10.26 1.20
C SER A 670 2.53 -11.09 0.62
N GLU A 671 2.35 -12.41 0.49
CA GLU A 671 3.37 -13.33 -0.03
C GLU A 671 3.33 -13.48 -1.56
N ILE A 672 2.33 -12.88 -2.23
CA ILE A 672 2.16 -12.97 -3.68
C ILE A 672 2.93 -11.82 -4.34
N PRO A 673 3.99 -12.04 -5.13
CA PRO A 673 4.69 -10.97 -5.81
C PRO A 673 3.77 -10.15 -6.71
N GLN A 674 3.81 -8.83 -6.60
CA GLN A 674 3.05 -7.95 -7.47
C GLN A 674 3.72 -7.87 -8.85
N ARG A 675 2.95 -8.13 -9.90
CA ARG A 675 3.40 -8.20 -11.30
C ARG A 675 2.60 -7.29 -12.24
N PHE A 676 1.56 -6.61 -11.74
CA PHE A 676 0.81 -5.60 -12.49
C PHE A 676 0.78 -4.27 -11.74
N LYS A 677 0.70 -3.17 -12.50
CA LYS A 677 0.56 -1.82 -11.93
C LYS A 677 -0.90 -1.59 -11.53
N TYR A 678 -1.19 -1.68 -10.24
CA TYR A 678 -2.46 -1.31 -9.61
C TYR A 678 -2.22 -1.16 -8.10
N ASP A 679 -3.10 -0.45 -7.37
CA ASP A 679 -2.97 -0.41 -5.92
C ASP A 679 -3.54 -1.70 -5.31
N ARG A 680 -2.67 -2.50 -4.68
CA ARG A 680 -3.09 -3.67 -3.93
C ARG A 680 -3.62 -3.24 -2.56
N LEU A 681 -4.93 -3.00 -2.48
CA LEU A 681 -5.60 -2.62 -1.24
C LEU A 681 -5.64 -3.78 -0.23
N SER A 682 -5.66 -3.45 1.06
CA SER A 682 -5.93 -4.41 2.14
C SER A 682 -7.33 -5.01 2.09
N THR A 683 -8.25 -4.38 1.35
CA THR A 683 -9.60 -4.90 1.07
C THR A 683 -9.61 -5.97 -0.02
N LEU A 684 -8.50 -6.20 -0.73
CA LEU A 684 -8.39 -7.30 -1.70
C LEU A 684 -8.07 -8.59 -0.99
N MET A 685 -8.90 -9.59 -1.25
CA MET A 685 -8.85 -10.87 -0.57
C MET A 685 -8.82 -12.00 -1.59
N LEU A 686 -8.16 -13.10 -1.24
CA LEU A 686 -8.08 -14.32 -2.04
C LEU A 686 -8.42 -15.52 -1.16
N TRP A 687 -9.35 -16.35 -1.61
CA TRP A 687 -9.72 -17.59 -0.93
C TRP A 687 -9.52 -18.78 -1.84
N LYS A 688 -8.98 -19.84 -1.25
CA LYS A 688 -9.00 -21.19 -1.78
C LYS A 688 -10.17 -21.94 -1.16
N ILE A 689 -11.11 -22.37 -1.98
CA ILE A 689 -12.26 -23.19 -1.60
C ILE A 689 -11.86 -24.64 -1.85
N ASP A 690 -11.49 -25.33 -0.77
CA ASP A 690 -10.96 -26.70 -0.82
C ASP A 690 -12.05 -27.75 -0.99
N ALA A 691 -13.19 -27.58 -0.31
CA ALA A 691 -14.27 -28.55 -0.35
C ALA A 691 -15.65 -27.95 -0.10
N VAL A 692 -16.67 -28.67 -0.53
CA VAL A 692 -18.07 -28.39 -0.21
C VAL A 692 -18.59 -29.38 0.84
N VAL A 693 -19.35 -28.89 1.82
CA VAL A 693 -19.98 -29.75 2.83
C VAL A 693 -21.19 -30.47 2.21
N VAL A 694 -21.22 -31.79 2.35
CA VAL A 694 -22.29 -32.66 1.86
C VAL A 694 -23.05 -33.31 3.01
N PRO A 695 -24.37 -33.55 2.85
CA PRO A 695 -25.17 -34.19 3.89
C PRO A 695 -24.80 -35.67 4.09
N ILE A 696 -25.27 -36.25 5.20
CA ILE A 696 -25.23 -37.69 5.44
C ILE A 696 -26.42 -38.28 4.66
N ARG A 697 -26.13 -38.97 3.55
CA ARG A 697 -27.13 -39.77 2.83
C ARG A 697 -27.36 -41.10 3.51
#